data_AF-A0A524ARI0-F1
#
_entry.id   AF-A0A524ARI0-F1
#
_cell.length_a   1.000
_cell.length_b   1.000
_cell.length_c   1.000
_cell.angle_alpha   90.00
_cell.angle_beta   90.00
_cell.angle_gamma   90.00
#
_symmetry.space_group_name_H-M   'P 1'
#
loop_
_entity.id
_entity.type
_entity.pdbx_description
1 polymer ?
#
loop_
_entity_poly.entity_id
_entity_poly.type
_entity_poly.pdbx_seq_one_letter_code
_entity_poly.pdbx_strand_id
1 'polypeptide(L)'
;MTWLHFLLAAVDIYLLVSLGPWIALQIIEWLLRGPRRSAEAASARLRRLQEGVNEQASVWPEQVRPGRYQEPDRLAQEGLAKVRAIIGEGSRLSPRSASYTATDLKLIEILCLRSWLPLLRALKACRGANTLSRMLGEGDQVLASLREQQRIVHRIPTRVRASLNETRAETRRLTAILEAEEEAGTLGLKEISQRLGMTASEIEQALDALSQAGQAEMPLVVQEVDQLLNMVRPTIEEIRNYLDRAVDQRRHAQSLITRVLSGIALAQERWEGLKLRGATEPLLERQLSQLQLDASRLPRVVQRGTLDAYQHAREEAAVLQPRVESLMDWLDVLDQVMVRSKEAVAGNVQALAQAQAACEELMHQDSWLDFDQSYTLIERSAQAYLEAERLRGLGTEQSYEASISIAETARQHLARAQEAIQALPEGAARIRGLLEEQSSQVLADLRSRIDRLRDGLQIYTRHWEAGLADEVAQAMDKLDQAEADLERIPPDVRLQRRLRQSEVGTLVEILSHADACVEAAENLAAGLDNERQRIETLGDDLERAFAEISSQTIPAIREQTRHMLPELQERFQTLERSFRSQVARLSDPGQVNYDEATSEWLPFMRRQLEDLLAEHENSLKHYSAALKEASRRIERAWARLNKLDPHQSPGPEEDIDQLVLDSEAWHAEREGGRDDPLTLRDIVGRRATALEQRIETARLQIVEGRHELDDLDKEYRKCAQVTRNVRNRIRDVRNQSHWPRIAWSTDQAERAWEQAIRLERESRAAPTLATAVDQIQRGVSAAVRAEQLYARIERQMDTALRRLDEESRSMTADLGRARRQVDELRERGLSAEMAEAEELCARAEQILEMAEAATSFEDALWHLRDASRTLNPS
;
A
#
# COMPACT_ATOMS: atom_id res chain seq x y z
N MET A 1 42.80 -25.30 -64.45
CA MET A 1 42.16 -23.96 -64.43
C MET A 1 42.37 -23.16 -63.13
N THR A 2 43.06 -23.68 -62.10
CA THR A 2 43.38 -22.93 -60.85
C THR A 2 44.67 -22.10 -60.94
N TRP A 3 45.63 -22.47 -61.79
CA TRP A 3 46.92 -21.76 -61.90
C TRP A 3 46.82 -20.34 -62.50
N LEU A 4 45.81 -20.11 -63.35
CA LEU A 4 45.57 -18.80 -63.99
C LEU A 4 45.04 -17.75 -63.00
N HIS A 5 44.28 -18.17 -61.97
CA HIS A 5 43.81 -17.27 -60.91
C HIS A 5 44.94 -16.84 -59.97
N PHE A 6 45.90 -17.73 -59.68
CA PHE A 6 47.09 -17.36 -58.91
C PHE A 6 47.99 -16.38 -59.68
N LEU A 7 48.12 -16.55 -61.00
CA LEU A 7 48.84 -15.61 -61.84
C LEU A 7 48.15 -14.23 -61.89
N LEU A 8 46.82 -14.18 -62.00
CA LEU A 8 46.08 -12.92 -62.00
C LEU A 8 46.17 -12.22 -60.64
N ALA A 9 46.00 -12.95 -59.53
CA ALA A 9 46.17 -12.39 -58.18
C ALA A 9 47.61 -11.91 -57.92
N ALA A 10 48.62 -12.62 -58.44
CA ALA A 10 50.02 -12.18 -58.34
C ALA A 10 50.27 -10.88 -59.13
N VAL A 11 49.66 -10.73 -60.31
CA VAL A 11 49.74 -9.49 -61.11
C VAL A 11 49.00 -8.33 -60.43
N ASP A 12 47.82 -8.57 -59.88
CA ASP A 12 47.06 -7.54 -59.16
C ASP A 12 47.79 -7.10 -57.88
N ILE A 13 48.34 -8.03 -57.10
CA ILE A 13 49.17 -7.71 -55.94
C ILE A 13 50.41 -6.91 -56.37
N TYR A 14 51.05 -7.30 -57.47
CA TYR A 14 52.21 -6.57 -57.99
C TYR A 14 51.85 -5.15 -58.42
N LEU A 15 50.72 -4.95 -59.12
CA LEU A 15 50.21 -3.63 -59.49
C LEU A 15 49.84 -2.80 -58.26
N LEU A 16 49.24 -3.39 -57.24
CA LEU A 16 48.85 -2.66 -56.03
C LEU A 16 50.07 -2.22 -55.21
N VAL A 17 51.08 -3.09 -55.08
CA VAL A 17 52.32 -2.80 -54.35
C VAL A 17 53.20 -1.79 -55.11
N SER A 18 53.07 -1.68 -56.43
CA SER A 18 53.83 -0.74 -57.26
C SER A 18 53.13 0.62 -57.46
N LEU A 19 51.85 0.61 -57.82
CA LEU A 19 51.08 1.81 -58.14
C LEU A 19 50.50 2.50 -56.90
N GLY A 20 50.09 1.74 -55.88
CA GLY A 20 49.50 2.27 -54.64
C GLY A 20 50.36 3.31 -53.90
N PRO A 21 51.67 3.05 -53.68
CA PRO A 21 52.57 4.01 -53.02
C PRO A 21 52.73 5.31 -53.80
N TRP A 22 52.61 5.27 -55.13
CA TRP A 22 52.68 6.47 -55.97
C TRP A 22 51.41 7.32 -55.81
N ILE A 23 50.22 6.71 -55.75
CA ILE A 23 48.97 7.45 -55.47
C ILE A 23 49.02 8.11 -54.09
N ALA A 24 49.50 7.38 -53.07
CA ALA A 24 49.65 7.94 -51.72
C ALA A 24 50.64 9.13 -51.69
N LEU A 25 51.70 9.06 -52.48
CA LEU A 25 52.70 10.12 -52.61
C LEU A 25 52.05 11.41 -53.14
N GLN A 26 51.23 11.31 -54.20
CA GLN A 26 50.54 12.45 -54.79
C GLN A 26 49.60 13.16 -53.79
N ILE A 27 48.86 12.41 -52.97
CA ILE A 27 47.96 12.99 -51.95
C ILE A 27 48.77 13.75 -50.87
N ILE A 28 49.88 13.18 -50.40
CA ILE A 28 50.72 13.82 -49.39
C ILE A 28 51.40 15.07 -49.95
N GLU A 29 51.83 15.04 -51.20
CA GLU A 29 52.40 16.20 -51.88
C GLU A 29 51.36 17.33 -52.07
N TRP A 30 50.12 16.99 -52.37
CA TRP A 30 49.03 17.98 -52.43
C TRP A 30 48.79 18.65 -51.06
N LEU A 31 48.76 17.87 -49.96
CA LEU A 31 48.61 18.40 -48.60
C LEU A 31 49.77 19.31 -48.18
N LEU A 32 50.99 18.99 -48.61
CA LEU A 32 52.19 19.80 -48.38
C LEU A 32 52.18 21.12 -49.17
N ARG A 33 51.52 21.14 -50.34
CA ARG A 33 51.37 22.35 -51.17
C ARG A 33 50.21 23.25 -50.73
N GLY A 34 49.37 22.82 -49.79
CA GLY A 34 48.24 23.60 -49.27
C GLY A 34 48.66 24.87 -48.50
N PRO A 35 47.85 25.95 -48.51
CA PRO A 35 48.25 27.30 -48.06
C PRO A 35 48.57 27.45 -46.57
N ARG A 36 48.16 26.50 -45.73
CA ARG A 36 48.48 26.51 -44.28
C ARG A 36 49.75 25.75 -43.92
N ARG A 37 50.24 24.90 -44.81
CA ARG A 37 51.34 23.97 -44.54
C ARG A 37 52.50 24.11 -45.53
N SER A 38 52.35 25.03 -46.50
CA SER A 38 53.46 25.43 -47.35
C SER A 38 54.55 26.09 -46.52
N ALA A 39 55.80 25.78 -46.85
CA ALA A 39 56.96 26.33 -46.15
C ALA A 39 57.02 27.86 -46.23
N GLU A 40 56.49 28.45 -47.31
CA GLU A 40 56.42 29.91 -47.50
C GLU A 40 55.42 30.59 -46.54
N ALA A 41 54.26 29.97 -46.30
CA ALA A 41 53.30 30.53 -45.35
C ALA A 41 53.80 30.42 -43.90
N ALA A 42 54.48 29.31 -43.57
CA ALA A 42 55.08 29.12 -42.26
C ALA A 42 56.22 30.13 -42.00
N SER A 43 57.08 30.39 -42.98
CA SER A 43 58.16 31.37 -42.85
C SER A 43 57.65 32.81 -42.72
N ALA A 44 56.60 33.18 -43.46
CA ALA A 44 55.97 34.49 -43.35
C ALA A 44 55.36 34.74 -41.96
N ARG A 45 54.69 33.74 -41.36
CA ARG A 45 54.15 33.86 -39.99
C ARG A 45 55.24 33.94 -38.94
N LEU A 46 56.30 33.15 -39.10
CA LEU A 46 57.45 33.18 -38.20
C LEU A 46 58.13 34.56 -38.21
N ARG A 47 58.23 35.19 -39.39
CA ARG A 47 58.72 36.57 -39.52
C ARG A 47 57.81 37.58 -38.80
N ARG A 48 56.49 37.48 -38.94
CA ARG A 48 55.54 38.37 -38.23
C ARG A 48 55.63 38.24 -36.71
N LEU A 49 55.76 37.01 -36.20
CA LEU A 49 55.97 36.78 -34.77
C LEU A 49 57.28 37.40 -34.30
N GLN A 50 58.33 37.31 -35.10
CA GLN A 50 59.63 37.90 -34.79
C GLN A 50 59.59 39.44 -34.81
N GLU A 51 58.87 40.04 -35.76
CA GLU A 51 58.61 41.48 -35.79
C GLU A 51 57.83 41.93 -34.54
N GLY A 52 56.73 41.25 -34.20
CA GLY A 52 55.94 41.62 -33.01
C GLY A 52 56.67 41.41 -31.68
N VAL A 53 57.55 40.41 -31.57
CA VAL A 53 58.43 40.25 -30.40
C VAL A 53 59.45 41.37 -30.32
N ASN A 54 60.01 41.83 -31.44
CA ASN A 54 60.96 42.93 -31.44
C ASN A 54 60.29 44.25 -31.02
N GLU A 55 59.08 44.52 -31.51
CA GLU A 55 58.27 45.66 -31.07
C GLU A 55 58.02 45.62 -29.56
N GLN A 56 57.53 44.49 -29.05
CA GLN A 56 57.21 44.36 -27.63
C GLN A 56 58.48 44.37 -26.75
N ALA A 57 59.57 43.76 -27.19
CA ALA A 57 60.82 43.74 -26.44
C ALA A 57 61.41 45.14 -26.19
N SER A 58 61.20 46.10 -27.08
CA SER A 58 61.65 47.49 -26.88
C SER A 58 60.82 48.28 -25.87
N VAL A 59 59.61 47.81 -25.52
CA VAL A 59 58.69 48.51 -24.62
C VAL A 59 58.88 48.08 -23.16
N TRP A 60 59.28 46.82 -22.95
CA TRP A 60 59.38 46.24 -21.62
C TRP A 60 60.81 46.39 -21.05
N PRO A 61 60.97 46.89 -19.81
CA PRO A 61 62.29 47.04 -19.22
C PRO A 61 62.93 45.68 -18.91
N GLU A 62 64.26 45.61 -18.95
CA GLU A 62 65.00 44.38 -18.67
C GLU A 62 64.96 43.97 -17.19
N GLN A 63 64.75 44.93 -16.28
CA GLN A 63 64.53 44.68 -14.85
C GLN A 63 63.10 45.07 -14.46
N VAL A 64 62.46 44.22 -13.65
CA VAL A 64 61.10 44.41 -13.16
C VAL A 64 61.04 45.63 -12.22
N ARG A 65 60.16 46.60 -12.50
CA ARG A 65 60.00 47.82 -11.68
C ARG A 65 59.27 47.52 -10.36
N PRO A 66 59.56 48.22 -9.25
CA PRO A 66 58.95 47.94 -7.95
C PRO A 66 57.49 48.44 -7.83
N GLY A 67 56.80 48.00 -6.78
CA GLY A 67 55.44 48.45 -6.44
C GLY A 67 54.38 47.92 -7.41
N ARG A 68 53.38 48.74 -7.73
CA ARG A 68 52.24 48.36 -8.59
C ARG A 68 52.63 47.94 -10.02
N TYR A 69 53.87 48.20 -10.44
CA TYR A 69 54.40 47.82 -11.75
C TYR A 69 55.03 46.42 -11.79
N GLN A 70 55.31 45.82 -10.63
CA GLN A 70 56.13 44.62 -10.52
C GLN A 70 55.51 43.38 -11.16
N GLU A 71 54.23 43.13 -10.89
CA GLU A 71 53.54 41.94 -11.39
C GLU A 71 53.31 41.98 -12.92
N PRO A 72 52.83 43.09 -13.52
CA PRO A 72 52.71 43.20 -14.98
C PRO A 72 54.04 43.04 -15.73
N ASP A 73 55.12 43.64 -15.20
CA ASP A 73 56.45 43.56 -15.82
C ASP A 73 57.01 42.13 -15.79
N ARG A 74 56.83 41.38 -14.69
CA ARG A 74 57.28 39.99 -14.60
C ARG A 74 56.58 39.09 -15.62
N LEU A 75 55.24 39.23 -15.72
CA LEU A 75 54.44 38.46 -16.68
C LEU A 75 54.83 38.79 -18.12
N ALA A 76 55.19 40.05 -18.40
CA ALA A 76 55.64 40.46 -19.72
C ALA A 76 56.99 39.84 -20.11
N GLN A 77 57.95 39.80 -19.18
CA GLN A 77 59.26 39.19 -19.43
C GLN A 77 59.16 37.68 -19.68
N GLU A 78 58.36 36.96 -18.89
CA GLU A 78 58.10 35.52 -19.08
C GLU A 78 57.43 35.23 -20.43
N GLY A 79 56.47 36.08 -20.84
CA GLY A 79 55.81 35.96 -22.14
C GLY A 79 56.77 36.17 -23.31
N LEU A 80 57.62 37.20 -23.25
CA LEU A 80 58.63 37.46 -24.29
C LEU A 80 59.64 36.31 -24.43
N ALA A 81 60.09 35.75 -23.31
CA ALA A 81 61.01 34.61 -23.31
C ALA A 81 60.38 33.38 -23.99
N LYS A 82 59.11 33.09 -23.69
CA LYS A 82 58.36 31.98 -24.31
C LYS A 82 58.21 32.15 -25.82
N VAL A 83 57.85 33.33 -26.31
CA VAL A 83 57.70 33.54 -27.77
C VAL A 83 59.04 33.45 -28.49
N ARG A 84 60.14 33.96 -27.91
CA ARG A 84 61.49 33.81 -28.48
C ARG A 84 61.93 32.36 -28.60
N ALA A 85 61.63 31.52 -27.60
CA ALA A 85 61.90 30.09 -27.65
C ALA A 85 61.13 29.40 -28.80
N ILE A 86 59.84 29.72 -28.95
CA ILE A 86 58.98 29.21 -30.03
C ILE A 86 59.52 29.61 -31.42
N ILE A 87 59.94 30.86 -31.59
CA ILE A 87 60.57 31.35 -32.83
C ILE A 87 61.89 30.61 -33.12
N GLY A 88 62.72 30.40 -32.09
CA GLY A 88 64.00 29.69 -32.21
C GLY A 88 63.84 28.22 -32.62
N GLU A 89 62.87 27.52 -32.04
CA GLU A 89 62.57 26.13 -32.42
C GLU A 89 61.90 26.05 -33.79
N GLY A 90 60.95 26.94 -34.08
CA GLY A 90 60.26 27.00 -35.36
C GLY A 90 61.20 27.29 -36.53
N SER A 91 62.15 28.21 -36.35
CA SER A 91 63.15 28.57 -37.38
C SER A 91 64.11 27.42 -37.69
N ARG A 92 64.44 26.55 -36.73
CA ARG A 92 65.23 25.33 -36.95
C ARG A 92 64.46 24.25 -37.71
N LEU A 93 63.15 24.14 -37.48
CA LEU A 93 62.29 23.13 -38.11
C LEU A 93 61.86 23.54 -39.53
N SER A 94 61.76 24.84 -39.80
CA SER A 94 61.35 25.41 -41.09
C SER A 94 62.14 24.89 -42.31
N PRO A 95 63.48 24.98 -42.39
CA PRO A 95 64.23 24.55 -43.57
C PRO A 95 64.17 23.04 -43.85
N ARG A 96 63.91 22.22 -42.82
CA ARG A 96 63.76 20.75 -42.97
C ARG A 96 62.43 20.34 -43.60
N SER A 97 61.42 21.19 -43.52
CA SER A 97 60.13 21.00 -44.20
C SER A 97 60.11 21.64 -45.60
N ALA A 98 60.94 22.67 -45.83
CA ALA A 98 61.06 23.40 -47.09
C ALA A 98 61.89 22.67 -48.16
N SER A 99 62.78 21.74 -47.79
CA SER A 99 63.69 21.06 -48.72
C SER A 99 63.07 19.88 -49.47
N TYR A 100 61.79 19.59 -49.26
CA TYR A 100 61.10 18.52 -49.96
C TYR A 100 60.73 18.97 -51.39
N THR A 101 61.36 18.35 -52.39
CA THR A 101 61.03 18.53 -53.81
C THR A 101 60.19 17.34 -54.30
N ALA A 102 59.10 17.64 -55.00
CA ALA A 102 58.25 16.60 -55.58
C ALA A 102 59.02 15.83 -56.65
N THR A 103 58.91 14.50 -56.63
CA THR A 103 59.68 13.64 -57.54
C THR A 103 58.77 13.12 -58.66
N ASP A 104 59.05 13.51 -59.91
CA ASP A 104 58.32 12.98 -61.07
C ASP A 104 58.85 11.61 -61.46
N LEU A 105 58.08 10.55 -61.18
CA LEU A 105 58.41 9.17 -61.53
C LEU A 105 57.72 8.75 -62.82
N LYS A 106 58.45 8.12 -63.75
CA LYS A 106 57.89 7.56 -64.99
C LYS A 106 57.21 6.21 -64.72
N LEU A 107 56.24 5.81 -65.56
CA LEU A 107 55.41 4.60 -65.35
C LEU A 107 56.22 3.31 -65.14
N ILE A 108 57.34 3.16 -65.87
CA ILE A 108 58.24 2.01 -65.74
C ILE A 108 58.90 1.96 -64.36
N GLU A 109 59.27 3.11 -63.80
CA GLU A 109 59.91 3.20 -62.48
C GLU A 109 58.91 2.95 -61.35
N ILE A 110 57.64 3.34 -61.56
CA ILE A 110 56.54 3.04 -60.66
C ILE A 110 56.33 1.53 -60.58
N LEU A 111 56.23 0.85 -61.73
CA LEU A 111 56.07 -0.60 -61.80
C LEU A 111 57.26 -1.35 -61.18
N CYS A 112 58.49 -0.84 -61.35
CA CYS A 112 59.70 -1.34 -60.66
C CYS A 112 59.77 -1.02 -59.15
N LEU A 113 58.66 -0.66 -58.50
CA LEU A 113 58.51 -0.47 -57.05
C LEU A 113 59.34 0.69 -56.44
N ARG A 114 59.88 1.60 -57.25
CA ARG A 114 60.76 2.69 -56.76
C ARG A 114 60.00 3.86 -56.10
N SER A 115 58.67 3.84 -56.09
CA SER A 115 57.78 4.87 -55.52
C SER A 115 57.74 4.91 -53.98
N TRP A 116 58.20 3.86 -53.29
CA TRP A 116 58.16 3.77 -51.82
C TRP A 116 59.12 4.73 -51.10
N LEU A 117 60.32 4.93 -51.64
CA LEU A 117 61.33 5.77 -50.99
C LEU A 117 60.93 7.27 -51.00
N PRO A 118 60.42 7.83 -52.12
CA PRO A 118 59.86 9.19 -52.12
C PRO A 118 58.66 9.35 -51.19
N LEU A 119 57.75 8.37 -51.13
CA LEU A 119 56.57 8.40 -50.25
C LEU A 119 56.96 8.61 -48.78
N LEU A 120 57.93 7.84 -48.28
CA LEU A 120 58.40 7.96 -46.90
C LEU A 120 59.04 9.32 -46.61
N ARG A 121 59.72 9.92 -47.60
CA ARG A 121 60.27 11.28 -47.48
C ARG A 121 59.17 12.34 -47.40
N ALA A 122 58.14 12.22 -48.23
CA ALA A 122 56.98 13.13 -48.23
C ALA A 122 56.23 13.08 -46.88
N LEU A 123 56.00 11.87 -46.36
CA LEU A 123 55.34 11.66 -45.07
C LEU A 123 56.10 12.30 -43.91
N LYS A 124 57.44 12.20 -43.90
CA LYS A 124 58.29 12.81 -42.88
C LYS A 124 58.25 14.35 -42.95
N ALA A 125 58.25 14.92 -44.15
CA ALA A 125 58.11 16.36 -44.36
C ALA A 125 56.73 16.87 -43.88
N CYS A 126 55.65 16.14 -44.19
CA CYS A 126 54.28 16.52 -43.79
C CYS A 126 54.07 16.52 -42.27
N ARG A 127 54.64 15.53 -41.55
CA ARG A 127 54.63 15.54 -40.08
C ARG A 127 55.38 16.74 -39.51
N GLY A 128 56.55 17.08 -40.08
CA GLY A 128 57.33 18.25 -39.65
C GLY A 128 56.57 19.58 -39.82
N ALA A 129 55.87 19.77 -40.95
CA ALA A 129 55.09 20.97 -41.22
C ALA A 129 53.92 21.16 -40.22
N ASN A 130 53.28 20.08 -39.78
CA ASN A 130 52.20 20.15 -38.78
C ASN A 130 52.68 20.62 -37.42
N THR A 131 53.80 20.09 -36.93
CA THR A 131 54.38 20.49 -35.64
C THR A 131 54.75 21.97 -35.66
N LEU A 132 55.34 22.44 -36.75
CA LEU A 132 55.68 23.85 -36.95
C LEU A 132 54.45 24.76 -36.92
N SER A 133 53.37 24.40 -37.62
CA SER A 133 52.15 25.22 -37.64
C SER A 133 51.49 25.35 -36.25
N ARG A 134 51.57 24.33 -35.39
CA ARG A 134 50.99 24.39 -34.04
C ARG A 134 51.78 25.33 -33.14
N MET A 135 53.10 25.22 -33.14
CA MET A 135 54.01 26.08 -32.38
C MET A 135 53.82 27.56 -32.75
N LEU A 136 53.65 27.88 -34.04
CA LEU A 136 53.39 29.26 -34.47
C LEU A 136 52.05 29.80 -33.95
N GLY A 137 51.02 28.96 -33.84
CA GLY A 137 49.74 29.37 -33.25
C GLY A 137 49.85 29.70 -31.75
N GLU A 138 50.64 28.94 -31.00
CA GLU A 138 50.92 29.21 -29.58
C GLU A 138 51.70 30.53 -29.41
N GLY A 139 52.65 30.83 -30.31
CA GLY A 139 53.37 32.11 -30.31
C GLY A 139 52.49 33.35 -30.49
N ASP A 140 51.48 33.27 -31.39
CA ASP A 140 50.57 34.40 -31.68
C ASP A 140 49.74 34.79 -30.44
N GLN A 141 49.31 33.79 -29.66
CA GLN A 141 48.50 34.01 -28.45
C GLN A 141 49.28 34.70 -27.33
N VAL A 142 50.52 34.28 -27.09
CA VAL A 142 51.36 34.90 -26.06
C VAL A 142 51.71 36.35 -26.41
N LEU A 143 51.85 36.67 -27.70
CA LEU A 143 52.09 38.06 -28.12
C LEU A 143 50.88 38.98 -27.86
N ALA A 144 49.66 38.45 -27.97
CA ALA A 144 48.45 39.20 -27.65
C ALA A 144 48.33 39.53 -26.15
N SER A 145 48.72 38.60 -25.26
CA SER A 145 48.67 38.85 -23.81
C SER A 145 49.68 39.91 -23.35
N LEU A 146 50.85 39.98 -23.99
CA LEU A 146 51.84 41.04 -23.74
C LEU A 146 51.28 42.44 -24.02
N ARG A 147 50.52 42.61 -25.11
CA ARG A 147 49.91 43.91 -25.47
C ARG A 147 48.87 44.37 -24.45
N GLU A 148 48.19 43.45 -23.77
CA GLU A 148 47.21 43.80 -22.73
C GLU A 148 47.90 44.26 -21.44
N GLN A 149 48.98 43.59 -21.03
CA GLN A 149 49.77 44.02 -19.88
C GLN A 149 50.32 45.44 -20.06
N GLN A 150 50.69 45.80 -21.29
CA GLN A 150 51.19 47.15 -21.61
C GLN A 150 50.15 48.24 -21.30
N ARG A 151 48.87 47.96 -21.57
CA ARG A 151 47.78 48.90 -21.28
C ARG A 151 47.56 49.09 -19.78
N ILE A 152 47.73 48.03 -18.99
CA ILE A 152 47.58 48.08 -17.53
C ILE A 152 48.64 48.99 -16.92
N VAL A 153 49.90 48.80 -17.29
CA VAL A 153 51.04 49.61 -16.82
C VAL A 153 50.84 51.10 -17.12
N HIS A 154 50.33 51.45 -18.30
CA HIS A 154 50.12 52.84 -18.69
C HIS A 154 49.05 53.55 -17.84
N ARG A 155 48.13 52.82 -17.20
CA ARG A 155 47.04 53.37 -16.38
C ARG A 155 47.35 53.49 -14.89
N ILE A 156 48.53 53.08 -14.44
CA ILE A 156 48.86 53.08 -13.00
C ILE A 156 48.97 54.50 -12.41
N PRO A 157 49.67 55.49 -13.00
CA PRO A 157 49.85 56.80 -12.38
C PRO A 157 48.54 57.57 -12.19
N THR A 158 47.62 57.45 -13.17
CA THR A 158 46.33 58.14 -13.13
C THR A 158 45.45 57.60 -12.00
N ARG A 159 45.53 56.31 -11.69
CA ARG A 159 44.82 55.69 -10.57
C ARG A 159 45.34 56.18 -9.21
N VAL A 160 46.66 56.27 -9.06
CA VAL A 160 47.28 56.71 -7.79
C VAL A 160 46.99 58.19 -7.52
N ARG A 161 47.04 59.03 -8.55
CA ARG A 161 46.62 60.44 -8.45
C ARG A 161 45.16 60.60 -8.03
N ALA A 162 44.26 59.73 -8.49
CA ALA A 162 42.87 59.76 -8.07
C ALA A 162 42.72 59.47 -6.56
N SER A 163 43.46 58.48 -6.04
CA SER A 163 43.42 58.12 -4.61
C SER A 163 43.93 59.23 -3.68
N LEU A 164 44.91 60.04 -4.11
CA LEU A 164 45.38 61.21 -3.35
C LEU A 164 44.40 62.38 -3.39
N ASN A 165 43.76 62.63 -4.53
CA ASN A 165 42.75 63.69 -4.64
C ASN A 165 41.53 63.40 -3.76
N GLU A 166 41.16 62.12 -3.63
CA GLU A 166 40.12 61.67 -2.72
C GLU A 166 40.48 62.00 -1.26
N THR A 167 41.69 61.65 -0.81
CA THR A 167 42.12 61.95 0.56
C THR A 167 42.22 63.45 0.82
N ARG A 168 42.66 64.24 -0.17
CA ARG A 168 42.70 65.72 -0.09
C ARG A 168 41.32 66.33 0.13
N ALA A 169 40.31 65.84 -0.58
CA ALA A 169 38.94 66.34 -0.45
C ALA A 169 38.38 66.07 0.95
N GLU A 170 38.65 64.89 1.52
CA GLU A 170 38.20 64.55 2.87
C GLU A 170 38.87 65.43 3.93
N THR A 171 40.18 65.69 3.83
CA THR A 171 40.87 66.59 4.78
C THR A 171 40.25 67.99 4.78
N ARG A 172 39.95 68.56 3.61
CA ARG A 172 39.30 69.88 3.49
C ARG A 172 37.90 69.91 4.10
N ARG A 173 37.13 68.84 3.90
CA ARG A 173 35.81 68.71 4.51
C ARG A 173 35.90 68.71 6.04
N LEU A 174 36.85 67.98 6.61
CA LEU A 174 37.05 67.93 8.07
C LEU A 174 37.49 69.28 8.64
N THR A 175 38.31 70.05 7.92
CA THR A 175 38.68 71.42 8.31
C THR A 175 37.45 72.34 8.39
N ALA A 176 36.54 72.27 7.41
CA ALA A 176 35.32 73.08 7.44
C ALA A 176 34.38 72.69 8.60
N ILE A 177 34.30 71.40 8.95
CA ILE A 177 33.50 70.93 10.10
C ILE A 177 34.12 71.44 11.41
N LEU A 178 35.44 71.41 11.53
CA LEU A 178 36.16 71.92 12.68
C LEU A 178 35.90 73.41 12.91
N GLU A 179 36.02 74.23 11.87
CA GLU A 179 35.76 75.68 11.93
C GLU A 179 34.33 75.98 12.40
N ALA A 180 33.33 75.26 11.84
CA ALA A 180 31.94 75.42 12.24
C ALA A 180 31.69 75.06 13.72
N GLU A 181 32.41 74.09 14.28
CA GLU A 181 32.28 73.74 15.71
C GLU A 181 33.02 74.70 16.64
N GLU A 182 34.13 75.30 16.21
CA GLU A 182 34.77 76.38 16.95
C GLU A 182 33.88 77.63 17.00
N GLU A 183 33.24 78.00 15.89
CA GLU A 183 32.24 79.09 15.84
C GLU A 183 31.01 78.79 16.72
N ALA A 184 30.61 77.52 16.81
CA ALA A 184 29.52 77.08 17.69
C ALA A 184 29.89 77.09 19.18
N GLY A 185 31.15 77.39 19.52
CA GLY A 185 31.65 77.55 20.89
C GLY A 185 32.19 76.27 21.54
N THR A 186 32.45 75.22 20.77
CA THR A 186 33.07 73.98 21.28
C THR A 186 34.56 74.20 21.53
N LEU A 187 35.00 74.10 22.78
CA LEU A 187 36.39 74.31 23.21
C LEU A 187 37.20 72.99 23.23
N GLY A 188 38.51 73.07 22.94
CA GLY A 188 39.45 71.92 23.01
C GLY A 188 39.91 71.34 21.67
N LEU A 189 39.55 71.95 20.54
CA LEU A 189 39.76 71.39 19.19
C LEU A 189 41.10 71.77 18.51
N LYS A 190 41.95 72.57 19.18
CA LYS A 190 43.19 73.13 18.60
C LYS A 190 44.21 72.08 18.13
N GLU A 191 44.37 70.98 18.88
CA GLU A 191 45.30 69.90 18.54
C GLU A 191 44.90 69.17 17.24
N ILE A 192 43.58 69.05 17.01
CA ILE A 192 43.01 68.41 15.82
C ILE A 192 43.20 69.29 14.58
N SER A 193 43.02 70.61 14.73
CA SER A 193 43.33 71.60 13.68
C SER A 193 44.76 71.44 13.15
N GLN A 194 45.72 71.35 14.08
CA GLN A 194 47.13 71.25 13.74
C GLN A 194 47.45 69.93 13.02
N ARG A 195 46.87 68.80 13.46
CA ARG A 195 47.04 67.49 12.80
C ARG A 195 46.47 67.48 11.38
N LEU A 196 45.27 68.02 11.16
CA LEU A 196 44.68 68.12 9.81
C LEU A 196 45.52 68.98 8.88
N GLY A 197 46.02 70.12 9.35
CA GLY A 197 46.88 71.02 8.57
C GLY A 197 48.16 70.34 8.05
N MET A 198 48.83 69.55 8.91
CA MET A 198 50.02 68.79 8.50
C MET A 198 49.69 67.74 7.44
N THR A 199 48.63 66.94 7.64
CA THR A 199 48.22 65.91 6.67
C THR A 199 47.81 66.48 5.30
N ALA A 200 47.17 67.64 5.28
CA ALA A 200 46.83 68.32 4.03
C ALA A 200 48.08 68.72 3.24
N SER A 201 49.10 69.27 3.92
CA SER A 201 50.35 69.67 3.28
C SER A 201 51.09 68.49 2.67
N GLU A 202 51.15 67.36 3.37
CA GLU A 202 51.81 66.13 2.92
C GLU A 202 51.15 65.55 1.66
N ILE A 203 49.80 65.57 1.59
CA ILE A 203 49.06 65.10 0.41
C ILE A 203 49.30 65.99 -0.82
N GLU A 204 49.37 67.32 -0.65
CA GLU A 204 49.63 68.25 -1.76
C GLU A 204 51.04 68.05 -2.33
N GLN A 205 52.05 67.90 -1.47
CA GLN A 205 53.42 67.61 -1.90
C GLN A 205 53.52 66.30 -2.71
N ALA A 206 52.78 65.27 -2.30
CA ALA A 206 52.71 63.99 -3.01
C ALA A 206 52.00 64.10 -4.39
N LEU A 207 50.94 64.91 -4.49
CA LEU A 207 50.25 65.17 -5.76
C LEU A 207 51.16 65.91 -6.75
N ASP A 208 51.91 66.89 -6.26
CA ASP A 208 52.85 67.67 -7.07
C ASP A 208 54.00 66.79 -7.58
N ALA A 209 54.59 65.95 -6.71
CA ALA A 209 55.63 65.00 -7.08
C ALA A 209 55.20 64.04 -8.21
N LEU A 210 53.97 63.50 -8.15
CA LEU A 210 53.42 62.64 -9.22
C LEU A 210 53.19 63.37 -10.54
N SER A 211 52.93 64.67 -10.51
CA SER A 211 52.65 65.45 -11.72
C SER A 211 53.92 65.83 -12.49
N GLN A 212 55.05 65.96 -11.78
CA GLN A 212 56.34 66.38 -12.33
C GLN A 212 57.25 65.22 -12.72
N ALA A 213 56.98 64.00 -12.22
CA ALA A 213 57.80 62.82 -12.47
C ALA A 213 57.87 62.42 -13.96
N GLY A 214 59.08 62.18 -14.46
CA GLY A 214 59.31 61.65 -15.82
C GLY A 214 59.00 60.14 -15.93
N GLN A 215 58.95 59.59 -17.16
CA GLN A 215 58.59 58.18 -17.39
C GLN A 215 59.51 57.15 -16.70
N ALA A 216 60.77 57.50 -16.43
CA ALA A 216 61.72 56.64 -15.73
C ALA A 216 61.56 56.66 -14.20
N GLU A 217 61.17 57.80 -13.62
CA GLU A 217 61.07 58.02 -12.17
C GLU A 217 59.67 57.72 -11.63
N MET A 218 58.65 57.74 -12.50
CA MET A 218 57.25 57.48 -12.18
C MET A 218 56.99 56.25 -11.28
N PRO A 219 57.65 55.09 -11.47
CA PRO A 219 57.42 53.92 -10.62
C PRO A 219 57.83 54.12 -9.16
N LEU A 220 58.92 54.84 -8.91
CA LEU A 220 59.42 55.10 -7.55
C LEU A 220 58.51 56.10 -6.84
N VAL A 221 58.14 57.19 -7.52
CA VAL A 221 57.23 58.21 -6.99
C VAL A 221 55.86 57.62 -6.67
N VAL A 222 55.33 56.71 -7.52
CA VAL A 222 54.09 55.98 -7.23
C VAL A 222 54.19 55.15 -5.96
N GLN A 223 55.33 54.50 -5.70
CA GLN A 223 55.53 53.69 -4.50
C GLN A 223 55.59 54.55 -3.23
N GLU A 224 56.30 55.68 -3.26
CA GLU A 224 56.39 56.60 -2.13
C GLU A 224 55.02 57.21 -1.79
N VAL A 225 54.24 57.57 -2.81
CA VAL A 225 52.87 58.06 -2.61
C VAL A 225 51.97 57.01 -1.98
N ASP A 226 52.05 55.75 -2.41
CA ASP A 226 51.25 54.68 -1.81
C ASP A 226 51.60 54.48 -0.31
N GLN A 227 52.87 54.65 0.07
CA GLN A 227 53.27 54.59 1.49
C GLN A 227 52.68 55.76 2.30
N LEU A 228 52.71 56.98 1.75
CA LEU A 228 52.10 58.15 2.40
C LEU A 228 50.59 57.97 2.58
N LEU A 229 49.90 57.50 1.55
CA LEU A 229 48.46 57.21 1.61
C LEU A 229 48.13 56.20 2.71
N ASN A 230 48.96 55.18 2.90
CA ASN A 230 48.76 54.18 3.96
C ASN A 230 48.91 54.76 5.37
N MET A 231 49.73 55.79 5.54
CA MET A 231 49.94 56.45 6.84
C MET A 231 48.88 57.52 7.15
N VAL A 232 48.48 58.31 6.15
CA VAL A 232 47.62 59.49 6.36
C VAL A 232 46.14 59.11 6.50
N ARG A 233 45.67 58.07 5.78
CA ARG A 233 44.25 57.66 5.80
C ARG A 233 43.71 57.34 7.20
N PRO A 234 44.38 56.52 8.04
CA PRO A 234 43.91 56.23 9.40
C PRO A 234 43.80 57.48 10.27
N THR A 235 44.75 58.42 10.13
CA THR A 235 44.77 59.67 10.91
C THR A 235 43.58 60.57 10.58
N ILE A 236 43.23 60.69 9.28
CA ILE A 236 42.05 61.44 8.84
C ILE A 236 40.77 60.82 9.42
N GLU A 237 40.69 59.50 9.44
CA GLU A 237 39.51 58.77 9.93
C GLU A 237 39.33 58.89 11.45
N GLU A 238 40.41 58.86 12.23
CA GLU A 238 40.37 59.16 13.67
C GLU A 238 39.84 60.57 13.95
N ILE A 239 40.34 61.57 13.21
CA ILE A 239 39.94 62.97 13.39
C ILE A 239 38.45 63.16 13.04
N ARG A 240 38.00 62.56 11.95
CA ARG A 240 36.59 62.56 11.58
C ARG A 240 35.69 62.04 12.69
N ASN A 241 36.03 60.88 13.25
CA ASN A 241 35.25 60.25 14.31
C ASN A 241 35.17 61.12 15.58
N TYR A 242 36.22 61.87 15.89
CA TYR A 242 36.21 62.79 17.03
C TYR A 242 35.29 64.00 16.79
N LEU A 243 35.39 64.64 15.62
CA LEU A 243 34.57 65.81 15.29
C LEU A 243 33.08 65.47 15.17
N ASP A 244 32.76 64.34 14.52
CA ASP A 244 31.38 63.85 14.42
C ASP A 244 30.77 63.66 15.83
N ARG A 245 31.52 63.06 16.76
CA ARG A 245 31.08 62.92 18.16
C ARG A 245 30.85 64.26 18.85
N ALA A 246 31.72 65.25 18.64
CA ALA A 246 31.57 66.56 19.30
C ALA A 246 30.32 67.31 18.83
N VAL A 247 30.10 67.34 17.50
CA VAL A 247 28.90 67.92 16.87
C VAL A 247 27.63 67.27 17.42
N ASP A 248 27.60 65.94 17.46
CA ASP A 248 26.42 65.18 17.90
C ASP A 248 26.09 65.42 19.37
N GLN A 249 27.09 65.42 20.25
CA GLN A 249 26.85 65.65 21.68
C GLN A 249 26.29 67.04 21.97
N ARG A 250 26.84 68.09 21.33
CA ARG A 250 26.36 69.47 21.49
C ARG A 250 24.91 69.63 21.01
N ARG A 251 24.62 69.17 19.79
CA ARG A 251 23.27 69.27 19.19
C ARG A 251 22.23 68.51 20.02
N HIS A 252 22.57 67.31 20.49
CA HIS A 252 21.68 66.53 21.34
C HIS A 252 21.40 67.19 22.70
N ALA A 253 22.43 67.68 23.39
CA ALA A 253 22.25 68.36 24.66
C ALA A 253 21.33 69.59 24.51
N GLN A 254 21.55 70.43 23.50
CA GLN A 254 20.74 71.64 23.25
C GLN A 254 19.28 71.32 22.90
N SER A 255 19.05 70.31 22.06
CA SER A 255 17.71 69.87 21.69
C SER A 255 16.92 69.34 22.89
N LEU A 256 17.55 68.49 23.72
CA LEU A 256 16.91 67.91 24.90
C LEU A 256 16.56 68.97 25.95
N ILE A 257 17.45 69.90 26.23
CA ILE A 257 17.19 70.98 27.20
C ILE A 257 16.03 71.86 26.74
N THR A 258 15.99 72.21 25.45
CA THR A 258 14.89 73.01 24.89
C THR A 258 13.55 72.28 25.03
N ARG A 259 13.52 70.96 24.79
CA ARG A 259 12.33 70.13 24.97
C ARG A 259 11.87 70.09 26.43
N VAL A 260 12.79 69.89 27.38
CA VAL A 260 12.45 69.85 28.82
C VAL A 260 11.86 71.19 29.27
N LEU A 261 12.47 72.32 28.90
CA LEU A 261 11.99 73.65 29.31
C LEU A 261 10.63 74.00 28.70
N SER A 262 10.42 73.70 27.41
CA SER A 262 9.13 73.92 26.75
C SER A 262 8.03 73.02 27.32
N GLY A 263 8.34 71.75 27.63
CA GLY A 263 7.39 70.83 28.27
C GLY A 263 6.94 71.30 29.66
N ILE A 264 7.86 71.84 30.47
CA ILE A 264 7.51 72.41 31.78
C ILE A 264 6.61 73.64 31.65
N ALA A 265 6.87 74.52 30.67
CA ALA A 265 6.03 75.69 30.44
C ALA A 265 4.59 75.32 30.02
N LEU A 266 4.45 74.34 29.12
CA LEU A 266 3.15 73.82 28.71
C LEU A 266 2.38 73.20 29.88
N ALA A 267 3.07 72.41 30.72
CA ALA A 267 2.46 71.81 31.90
C ALA A 267 1.88 72.86 32.86
N GLN A 268 2.57 73.99 33.02
CA GLN A 268 2.09 75.09 33.86
C GLN A 268 0.83 75.76 33.31
N GLU A 269 0.78 76.03 32.01
CA GLU A 269 -0.41 76.60 31.35
C GLU A 269 -1.62 75.68 31.52
N ARG A 270 -1.43 74.37 31.29
CA ARG A 270 -2.50 73.38 31.45
C ARG A 270 -3.02 73.28 32.88
N TRP A 271 -2.13 73.33 33.87
CA TRP A 271 -2.50 73.30 35.29
C TRP A 271 -3.39 74.50 35.67
N GLU A 272 -3.04 75.71 35.24
CA GLU A 272 -3.87 76.90 35.48
C GLU A 272 -5.25 76.79 34.82
N GLY A 273 -5.31 76.22 33.60
CA GLY A 273 -6.58 75.92 32.93
C GLY A 273 -7.48 74.92 33.68
N LEU A 274 -6.88 73.93 34.36
CA LEU A 274 -7.61 72.97 35.20
C LEU A 274 -8.11 73.60 36.51
N LYS A 275 -7.33 74.48 37.14
CA LYS A 275 -7.74 75.22 38.34
C LYS A 275 -8.98 76.08 38.10
N LEU A 276 -9.06 76.75 36.94
CA LEU A 276 -10.25 77.53 36.55
C LEU A 276 -11.52 76.68 36.40
N ARG A 277 -11.37 75.37 36.14
CA ARG A 277 -12.47 74.40 36.06
C ARG A 277 -12.79 73.72 37.39
N GLY A 278 -12.11 74.09 38.48
CA GLY A 278 -12.36 73.57 39.83
C GLY A 278 -11.37 72.52 40.33
N ALA A 279 -10.25 72.28 39.64
CA ALA A 279 -9.22 71.37 40.13
C ALA A 279 -8.42 71.96 41.32
N THR A 280 -8.15 71.15 42.33
CA THR A 280 -7.50 71.56 43.60
C THR A 280 -6.41 70.59 44.07
N GLU A 281 -5.75 69.87 43.15
CA GLU A 281 -4.71 68.87 43.44
C GLU A 281 -3.38 69.47 43.96
N PRO A 282 -3.05 69.34 45.27
CA PRO A 282 -1.89 70.02 45.87
C PRO A 282 -0.55 69.36 45.52
N LEU A 283 -0.55 68.07 45.15
CA LEU A 283 0.68 67.35 44.81
C LEU A 283 1.24 67.75 43.44
N LEU A 284 0.36 67.99 42.45
CA LEU A 284 0.72 68.50 41.12
C LEU A 284 1.45 69.85 41.21
N GLU A 285 0.91 70.77 42.00
CA GLU A 285 1.48 72.11 42.20
C GLU A 285 2.92 72.06 42.79
N ARG A 286 3.16 71.13 43.73
CA ARG A 286 4.50 70.89 44.30
C ARG A 286 5.48 70.30 43.29
N GLN A 287 5.06 69.30 42.51
CA GLN A 287 5.95 68.64 41.55
C GLN A 287 6.36 69.56 40.41
N LEU A 288 5.42 70.36 39.89
CA LEU A 288 5.70 71.35 38.84
C LEU A 288 6.74 72.38 39.31
N SER A 289 6.58 72.88 40.54
CA SER A 289 7.52 73.83 41.15
C SER A 289 8.94 73.24 41.30
N GLN A 290 9.05 71.98 41.70
CA GLN A 290 10.35 71.30 41.83
C GLN A 290 11.03 71.09 40.48
N LEU A 291 10.29 70.70 39.44
CA LEU A 291 10.83 70.50 38.09
C LEU A 291 11.37 71.78 37.48
N GLN A 292 10.71 72.91 37.72
CA GLN A 292 11.20 74.23 37.30
C GLN A 292 12.55 74.56 37.93
N LEU A 293 12.70 74.28 39.22
CA LEU A 293 13.93 74.54 39.95
C LEU A 293 15.09 73.68 39.43
N ASP A 294 14.85 72.39 39.20
CA ASP A 294 15.86 71.46 38.69
C ASP A 294 16.30 71.84 37.26
N ALA A 295 15.35 72.15 36.37
CA ALA A 295 15.64 72.47 34.96
C ALA A 295 16.37 73.81 34.77
N SER A 296 16.22 74.77 35.70
CA SER A 296 16.88 76.08 35.64
C SER A 296 18.41 76.03 35.66
N ARG A 297 19.00 74.89 36.08
CA ARG A 297 20.45 74.68 36.19
C ARG A 297 21.10 74.24 34.86
N LEU A 298 20.36 73.57 33.99
CA LEU A 298 20.86 72.96 32.74
C LEU A 298 21.51 73.96 31.77
N PRO A 299 20.94 75.16 31.51
CA PRO A 299 21.56 76.12 30.60
C PRO A 299 22.95 76.59 31.06
N ARG A 300 23.21 76.61 32.38
CA ARG A 300 24.51 77.01 32.94
C ARG A 300 25.60 75.97 32.71
N VAL A 301 25.24 74.68 32.61
CA VAL A 301 26.21 73.60 32.37
C VAL A 301 26.67 73.61 30.91
N VAL A 302 25.75 73.79 29.97
CA VAL A 302 26.03 73.86 28.51
C VAL A 302 26.93 75.04 28.14
N GLN A 303 26.84 76.15 28.86
CA GLN A 303 27.67 77.33 28.63
C GLN A 303 29.18 77.09 28.82
N ARG A 304 29.60 75.99 29.45
CA ARG A 304 31.02 75.64 29.61
C ARG A 304 31.70 75.23 28.29
N GLY A 305 30.92 74.83 27.27
CA GLY A 305 31.41 74.65 25.90
C GLY A 305 32.35 73.46 25.65
N THR A 306 32.51 72.53 26.59
CA THR A 306 33.36 71.34 26.42
C THR A 306 32.54 70.10 26.10
N LEU A 307 33.16 69.09 25.48
CA LEU A 307 32.51 67.81 25.18
C LEU A 307 31.90 67.16 26.43
N ASP A 308 32.65 67.12 27.53
CA ASP A 308 32.20 66.55 28.80
C ASP A 308 31.03 67.33 29.40
N ALA A 309 31.00 68.66 29.23
CA ALA A 309 29.90 69.49 29.71
C ALA A 309 28.61 69.24 28.91
N TYR A 310 28.71 69.04 27.59
CA TYR A 310 27.55 68.65 26.77
C TYR A 310 27.06 67.25 27.12
N GLN A 311 27.96 66.29 27.37
CA GLN A 311 27.58 64.94 27.82
C GLN A 311 26.86 64.98 29.18
N HIS A 312 27.39 65.72 30.15
CA HIS A 312 26.79 65.85 31.48
C HIS A 312 25.43 66.55 31.43
N ALA A 313 25.32 67.66 30.70
CA ALA A 313 24.04 68.36 30.53
C ALA A 313 23.00 67.49 29.80
N ARG A 314 23.43 66.65 28.86
CA ARG A 314 22.57 65.67 28.18
C ARG A 314 22.04 64.62 29.17
N GLU A 315 22.89 64.09 30.04
CA GLU A 315 22.49 63.11 31.06
C GLU A 315 21.48 63.69 32.05
N GLU A 316 21.73 64.88 32.58
CA GLU A 316 20.80 65.54 33.50
C GLU A 316 19.46 65.89 32.82
N ALA A 317 19.49 66.42 31.59
CA ALA A 317 18.27 66.70 30.82
C ALA A 317 17.48 65.42 30.50
N ALA A 318 18.17 64.32 30.21
CA ALA A 318 17.54 63.02 29.96
C ALA A 318 16.84 62.46 31.20
N VAL A 319 17.30 62.78 32.42
CA VAL A 319 16.61 62.40 33.67
C VAL A 319 15.37 63.26 33.92
N LEU A 320 15.38 64.54 33.52
CA LEU A 320 14.23 65.42 33.71
C LEU A 320 13.11 65.20 32.69
N GLN A 321 13.44 64.84 31.45
CA GLN A 321 12.45 64.59 30.40
C GLN A 321 11.30 63.63 30.81
N PRO A 322 11.56 62.42 31.32
CA PRO A 322 10.48 61.50 31.70
C PRO A 322 9.64 62.03 32.87
N ARG A 323 10.20 62.87 33.75
CA ARG A 323 9.43 63.48 34.83
C ARG A 323 8.46 64.55 34.31
N VAL A 324 8.84 65.29 33.26
CA VAL A 324 7.94 66.24 32.57
C VAL A 324 6.83 65.50 31.84
N GLU A 325 7.17 64.42 31.13
CA GLU A 325 6.20 63.55 30.45
C GLU A 325 5.19 62.97 31.46
N SER A 326 5.67 62.40 32.57
CA SER A 326 4.79 61.88 33.63
C SER A 326 3.88 62.93 34.26
N LEU A 327 4.32 64.19 34.39
CA LEU A 327 3.48 65.26 34.92
C LEU A 327 2.42 65.70 33.89
N MET A 328 2.77 65.73 32.61
CA MET A 328 1.81 65.97 31.53
C MET A 328 0.74 64.87 31.45
N ASP A 329 1.15 63.61 31.56
CA ASP A 329 0.24 62.48 31.62
C ASP A 329 -0.72 62.59 32.82
N TRP A 330 -0.23 63.02 33.98
CA TRP A 330 -1.08 63.22 35.15
C TRP A 330 -2.10 64.36 34.95
N LEU A 331 -1.70 65.46 34.31
CA LEU A 331 -2.63 66.54 33.95
C LEU A 331 -3.69 66.06 32.94
N ASP A 332 -3.32 65.18 31.99
CA ASP A 332 -4.26 64.54 31.07
C ASP A 332 -5.25 63.63 31.79
N VAL A 333 -4.77 62.80 32.73
CA VAL A 333 -5.63 61.95 33.55
C VAL A 333 -6.61 62.81 34.35
N LEU A 334 -6.14 63.86 35.02
CA LEU A 334 -7.01 64.73 35.81
C LEU A 334 -8.08 65.40 34.95
N ASP A 335 -7.73 65.91 33.77
CA ASP A 335 -8.68 66.49 32.81
C ASP A 335 -9.76 65.47 32.39
N GLN A 336 -9.33 64.24 32.05
CA GLN A 336 -10.24 63.17 31.66
C GLN A 336 -11.20 62.79 32.79
N VAL A 337 -10.72 62.62 34.02
CA VAL A 337 -11.57 62.26 35.16
C VAL A 337 -12.53 63.41 35.50
N MET A 338 -12.12 64.67 35.34
CA MET A 338 -13.01 65.83 35.47
C MET A 338 -14.15 65.82 34.44
N VAL A 339 -13.85 65.57 33.16
CA VAL A 339 -14.87 65.50 32.11
C VAL A 339 -15.82 64.32 32.37
N ARG A 340 -15.28 63.13 32.65
CA ARG A 340 -16.05 61.91 32.92
C ARG A 340 -16.97 62.06 34.13
N SER A 341 -16.50 62.67 35.22
CA SER A 341 -17.34 62.88 36.41
C SER A 341 -18.50 63.84 36.13
N LYS A 342 -18.30 64.88 35.31
CA LYS A 342 -19.37 65.78 34.88
C LYS A 342 -20.41 65.07 34.01
N GLU A 343 -19.98 64.27 33.05
CA GLU A 343 -20.89 63.50 32.17
C GLU A 343 -21.68 62.46 32.97
N ALA A 344 -21.00 61.73 33.87
CA ALA A 344 -21.61 60.72 34.72
C ALA A 344 -22.72 61.29 35.62
N VAL A 345 -22.62 62.54 36.04
CA VAL A 345 -23.65 63.17 36.87
C VAL A 345 -24.77 63.80 36.03
N ALA A 346 -24.42 64.52 34.94
CA ALA A 346 -25.40 65.29 34.15
C ALA A 346 -26.42 64.42 33.39
N GLY A 347 -25.99 63.29 32.81
CA GLY A 347 -26.87 62.43 32.01
C GLY A 347 -28.00 61.76 32.81
N ASN A 348 -27.87 61.68 34.13
CA ASN A 348 -28.72 60.82 34.94
C ASN A 348 -29.87 61.55 35.66
N VAL A 349 -29.80 62.88 35.82
CA VAL A 349 -30.94 63.68 36.32
C VAL A 349 -32.13 63.59 35.37
N GLN A 350 -31.87 63.58 34.06
CA GLN A 350 -32.91 63.39 33.04
C GLN A 350 -33.52 61.98 33.08
N ALA A 351 -32.68 60.96 33.24
CA ALA A 351 -33.13 59.57 33.29
C ALA A 351 -34.00 59.29 34.53
N LEU A 352 -33.70 59.92 35.67
CA LEU A 352 -34.53 59.84 36.88
C LEU A 352 -35.96 60.35 36.63
N ALA A 353 -36.09 61.53 36.01
CA ALA A 353 -37.40 62.10 35.69
C ALA A 353 -38.20 61.24 34.72
N GLN A 354 -37.53 60.62 33.73
CA GLN A 354 -38.17 59.69 32.78
C GLN A 354 -38.68 58.42 33.46
N ALA A 355 -37.91 57.84 34.38
CA ALA A 355 -38.34 56.63 35.10
C ALA A 355 -39.56 56.89 36.01
N GLN A 356 -39.62 58.06 36.66
CA GLN A 356 -40.78 58.46 37.46
C GLN A 356 -42.04 58.63 36.59
N ALA A 357 -41.94 59.32 35.46
CA ALA A 357 -43.05 59.50 34.53
C ALA A 357 -43.56 58.16 33.97
N ALA A 358 -42.67 57.22 33.67
CA ALA A 358 -43.05 55.90 33.15
C ALA A 358 -43.87 55.07 34.16
N CYS A 359 -43.50 55.09 35.45
CA CYS A 359 -44.32 54.46 36.50
C CYS A 359 -45.74 55.05 36.54
N GLU A 360 -45.84 56.38 36.54
CA GLU A 360 -47.12 57.09 36.63
C GLU A 360 -48.02 56.82 35.42
N GLU A 361 -47.45 56.81 34.21
CA GLU A 361 -48.17 56.52 32.97
C GLU A 361 -48.74 55.10 32.95
N LEU A 362 -47.95 54.09 33.32
CA LEU A 362 -48.41 52.70 33.33
C LEU A 362 -49.47 52.44 34.42
N MET A 363 -49.35 53.06 35.60
CA MET A 363 -50.41 52.99 36.63
C MET A 363 -51.72 53.63 36.17
N HIS A 364 -51.67 54.67 35.33
CA HIS A 364 -52.87 55.27 34.74
C HIS A 364 -53.51 54.37 33.69
N GLN A 365 -52.72 53.60 32.94
CA GLN A 365 -53.21 52.67 31.93
C GLN A 365 -53.83 51.40 32.53
N ASP A 366 -53.22 50.85 33.59
CA ASP A 366 -53.71 49.66 34.28
C ASP A 366 -53.73 49.88 35.80
N SER A 367 -54.91 50.11 36.36
CA SER A 367 -55.12 50.34 37.79
C SER A 367 -54.81 49.11 38.66
N TRP A 368 -54.56 47.95 38.05
CA TRP A 368 -54.15 46.73 38.76
C TRP A 368 -52.69 46.78 39.23
N LEU A 369 -51.83 47.60 38.61
CA LEU A 369 -50.37 47.57 38.83
C LEU A 369 -49.91 48.50 39.97
N ASP A 370 -48.95 48.03 40.77
CA ASP A 370 -48.32 48.79 41.85
C ASP A 370 -46.79 48.63 41.85
N PHE A 371 -46.06 49.72 41.57
CA PHE A 371 -44.61 49.76 41.30
C PHE A 371 -43.74 49.99 42.56
N ASP A 372 -44.04 49.29 43.65
CA ASP A 372 -43.39 49.45 44.96
C ASP A 372 -41.85 49.34 44.93
N GLN A 373 -41.31 48.37 44.19
CA GLN A 373 -39.86 48.17 44.07
C GLN A 373 -39.19 49.25 43.20
N SER A 374 -39.82 49.63 42.08
CA SER A 374 -39.27 50.62 41.16
C SER A 374 -39.17 52.00 41.80
N TYR A 375 -40.17 52.41 42.59
CA TYR A 375 -40.10 53.66 43.35
C TYR A 375 -38.95 53.67 44.37
N THR A 376 -38.75 52.57 45.10
CA THR A 376 -37.64 52.44 46.07
C THR A 376 -36.27 52.56 45.40
N LEU A 377 -36.11 51.97 44.21
CA LEU A 377 -34.86 52.04 43.44
C LEU A 377 -34.60 53.44 42.88
N ILE A 378 -35.64 54.13 42.41
CA ILE A 378 -35.55 55.53 41.94
C ILE A 378 -35.12 56.45 43.10
N GLU A 379 -35.66 56.27 44.30
CA GLU A 379 -35.29 57.08 45.48
C GLU A 379 -33.80 56.88 45.85
N ARG A 380 -33.34 55.63 45.89
CA ARG A 380 -31.92 55.31 46.16
C ARG A 380 -30.99 55.91 45.11
N SER A 381 -31.39 55.87 43.85
CA SER A 381 -30.65 56.46 42.74
C SER A 381 -30.52 57.99 42.91
N ALA A 382 -31.61 58.69 43.27
CA ALA A 382 -31.60 60.12 43.52
C ALA A 382 -30.66 60.52 44.66
N GLN A 383 -30.66 59.78 45.77
CA GLN A 383 -29.77 60.05 46.92
C GLN A 383 -28.28 59.89 46.54
N ALA A 384 -27.95 58.85 45.77
CA ALA A 384 -26.57 58.62 45.32
C ALA A 384 -26.07 59.73 44.39
N TYR A 385 -26.90 60.27 43.49
CA TYR A 385 -26.46 61.39 42.64
C TYR A 385 -26.17 62.68 43.41
N LEU A 386 -26.94 62.99 44.45
CA LEU A 386 -26.66 64.14 45.31
C LEU A 386 -25.28 64.02 45.98
N GLU A 387 -24.92 62.81 46.41
CA GLU A 387 -23.59 62.56 46.99
C GLU A 387 -22.48 62.62 45.93
N ALA A 388 -22.72 62.15 44.70
CA ALA A 388 -21.78 62.25 43.59
C ALA A 388 -21.48 63.71 43.19
N GLU A 389 -22.48 64.60 43.17
CA GLU A 389 -22.28 66.05 42.98
C GLU A 389 -21.40 66.65 44.10
N ARG A 390 -21.68 66.27 45.36
CA ARG A 390 -20.93 66.76 46.52
C ARG A 390 -19.44 66.39 46.46
N LEU A 391 -19.13 65.15 46.11
CA LEU A 391 -17.75 64.68 45.97
C LEU A 391 -17.03 65.37 44.81
N ARG A 392 -17.70 65.55 43.68
CA ARG A 392 -17.15 66.29 42.53
C ARG A 392 -16.71 67.71 42.90
N GLY A 393 -17.46 68.38 43.77
CA GLY A 393 -17.16 69.73 44.25
C GLY A 393 -15.85 69.87 45.04
N LEU A 394 -15.20 68.77 45.46
CA LEU A 394 -13.94 68.81 46.20
C LEU A 394 -12.72 69.07 45.32
N GLY A 395 -12.76 68.70 44.03
CA GLY A 395 -11.77 69.12 43.04
C GLY A 395 -10.49 68.28 42.92
N THR A 396 -10.37 67.17 43.64
CA THR A 396 -9.20 66.26 43.59
C THR A 396 -9.46 65.05 42.71
N GLU A 397 -8.40 64.40 42.20
CA GLU A 397 -8.53 63.19 41.36
C GLU A 397 -9.38 62.11 42.04
N GLN A 398 -9.05 61.78 43.29
CA GLN A 398 -9.78 60.80 44.10
C GLN A 398 -11.25 61.16 44.29
N SER A 399 -11.56 62.46 44.44
CA SER A 399 -12.94 62.91 44.62
C SER A 399 -13.76 62.81 43.32
N TYR A 400 -13.13 63.03 42.16
CA TYR A 400 -13.77 62.85 40.87
C TYR A 400 -13.99 61.36 40.56
N GLU A 401 -13.03 60.48 40.87
CA GLU A 401 -13.21 59.03 40.72
C GLU A 401 -14.32 58.49 41.64
N ALA A 402 -14.35 58.92 42.90
CA ALA A 402 -15.39 58.54 43.83
C ALA A 402 -16.77 59.05 43.37
N SER A 403 -16.86 60.27 42.83
CA SER A 403 -18.08 60.81 42.22
C SER A 403 -18.56 59.95 41.04
N ILE A 404 -17.66 59.53 40.13
CA ILE A 404 -17.99 58.63 39.02
C ILE A 404 -18.55 57.30 39.55
N SER A 405 -17.89 56.68 40.52
CA SER A 405 -18.34 55.41 41.10
C SER A 405 -19.73 55.50 41.73
N ILE A 406 -20.01 56.56 42.48
CA ILE A 406 -21.33 56.78 43.07
C ILE A 406 -22.38 57.09 41.99
N ALA A 407 -22.04 57.86 40.95
CA ALA A 407 -22.93 58.11 39.83
C ALA A 407 -23.25 56.82 39.04
N GLU A 408 -22.30 55.88 38.95
CA GLU A 408 -22.51 54.56 38.34
C GLU A 408 -23.45 53.68 39.16
N THR A 409 -23.30 53.63 40.49
CA THR A 409 -24.22 52.87 41.36
C THR A 409 -25.65 53.43 41.28
N ALA A 410 -25.77 54.75 41.27
CA ALA A 410 -27.04 55.42 41.04
C ALA A 410 -27.67 55.03 39.70
N ARG A 411 -26.86 54.93 38.63
CA ARG A 411 -27.33 54.51 37.30
C ARG A 411 -27.77 53.06 37.28
N GLN A 412 -27.06 52.18 37.98
CA GLN A 412 -27.45 50.77 38.12
C GLN A 412 -28.80 50.62 38.82
N HIS A 413 -29.04 51.39 39.89
CA HIS A 413 -30.35 51.40 40.55
C HIS A 413 -31.46 51.86 39.59
N LEU A 414 -31.20 52.89 38.80
CA LEU A 414 -32.16 53.42 37.83
C LEU A 414 -32.43 52.45 36.66
N ALA A 415 -31.39 51.82 36.11
CA ALA A 415 -31.54 50.83 35.05
C ALA A 415 -32.37 49.62 35.54
N ARG A 416 -32.10 49.12 36.74
CA ARG A 416 -32.91 48.06 37.37
C ARG A 416 -34.36 48.49 37.57
N ALA A 417 -34.61 49.76 37.94
CA ALA A 417 -35.96 50.29 38.03
C ALA A 417 -36.64 50.29 36.65
N GLN A 418 -35.97 50.78 35.61
CA GLN A 418 -36.52 50.82 34.24
C GLN A 418 -36.83 49.43 33.69
N GLU A 419 -35.94 48.46 33.88
CA GLU A 419 -36.17 47.06 33.52
C GLU A 419 -37.40 46.50 34.24
N ALA A 420 -37.49 46.73 35.56
CA ALA A 420 -38.61 46.26 36.36
C ALA A 420 -39.93 46.93 35.93
N ILE A 421 -39.92 48.22 35.58
CA ILE A 421 -41.07 48.97 35.07
C ILE A 421 -41.58 48.35 33.76
N GLN A 422 -40.67 48.00 32.85
CA GLN A 422 -41.03 47.40 31.56
C GLN A 422 -41.51 45.94 31.68
N ALA A 423 -40.99 45.17 32.64
CA ALA A 423 -41.35 43.76 32.80
C ALA A 423 -42.71 43.54 33.50
N LEU A 424 -43.17 44.51 34.30
CA LEU A 424 -44.38 44.36 35.11
C LEU A 424 -45.66 44.11 34.26
N PRO A 425 -45.93 44.85 33.17
CA PRO A 425 -47.11 44.58 32.32
C PRO A 425 -47.14 43.17 31.73
N GLU A 426 -46.00 42.64 31.30
CA GLU A 426 -45.89 41.27 30.77
C GLU A 426 -46.13 40.22 31.85
N GLY A 427 -45.54 40.41 33.03
CA GLY A 427 -45.78 39.54 34.19
C GLY A 427 -47.25 39.53 34.61
N ALA A 428 -47.89 40.70 34.58
CA ALA A 428 -49.33 40.84 34.85
C ALA A 428 -50.19 40.13 33.79
N ALA A 429 -49.86 40.26 32.50
CA ALA A 429 -50.56 39.56 31.43
C ALA A 429 -50.42 38.03 31.56
N ARG A 430 -49.22 37.54 31.92
CA ARG A 430 -48.97 36.11 32.15
C ARG A 430 -49.77 35.55 33.33
N ILE A 431 -49.82 36.28 34.46
CA ILE A 431 -50.63 35.90 35.62
C ILE A 431 -52.12 35.81 35.22
N ARG A 432 -52.62 36.75 34.41
CA ARG A 432 -54.01 36.70 33.90
C ARG A 432 -54.26 35.47 33.04
N GLY A 433 -53.39 35.17 32.07
CA GLY A 433 -53.52 33.99 31.21
C GLY A 433 -53.57 32.68 31.99
N LEU A 434 -52.62 32.48 32.92
CA LEU A 434 -52.56 31.27 33.74
C LEU A 434 -53.81 31.11 34.64
N LEU A 435 -54.34 32.22 35.17
CA LEU A 435 -55.59 32.19 35.96
C LEU A 435 -56.82 31.86 35.11
N GLU A 436 -56.85 32.25 33.83
CA GLU A 436 -57.94 31.93 32.90
C GLU A 436 -57.90 30.45 32.48
N GLU A 437 -56.72 29.93 32.17
CA GLU A 437 -56.51 28.53 31.77
C GLU A 437 -56.83 27.55 32.91
N GLN A 438 -56.51 27.92 34.15
CA GLN A 438 -56.73 27.10 35.35
C GLN A 438 -58.06 27.40 36.04
N SER A 439 -59.10 27.66 35.25
CA SER A 439 -60.44 27.88 35.79
C SER A 439 -60.95 26.62 36.53
N SER A 440 -61.81 26.83 37.53
CA SER A 440 -62.42 25.73 38.28
C SER A 440 -63.22 24.75 37.40
N GLN A 441 -63.65 25.19 36.21
CA GLN A 441 -64.35 24.34 35.25
C GLN A 441 -63.41 23.35 34.55
N VAL A 442 -62.20 23.79 34.16
CA VAL A 442 -61.21 22.95 33.47
C VAL A 442 -60.74 21.80 34.37
N LEU A 443 -60.45 22.10 35.64
CA LEU A 443 -60.04 21.10 36.62
C LEU A 443 -61.14 20.04 36.87
N ALA A 444 -62.40 20.47 36.93
CA ALA A 444 -63.54 19.57 37.11
C ALA A 444 -63.78 18.63 35.91
N ASP A 445 -63.60 19.14 34.69
CA ASP A 445 -63.73 18.35 33.46
C ASP A 445 -62.62 17.30 33.36
N LEU A 446 -61.37 17.65 33.69
CA LEU A 446 -60.23 16.73 33.69
C LEU A 446 -60.40 15.61 34.74
N ARG A 447 -60.85 15.96 35.95
CA ARG A 447 -61.15 14.98 37.01
C ARG A 447 -62.19 13.96 36.56
N SER A 448 -63.27 14.45 35.93
CA SER A 448 -64.34 13.60 35.37
C SER A 448 -63.87 12.70 34.22
N ARG A 449 -62.83 13.10 33.48
CA ARG A 449 -62.21 12.26 32.44
C ARG A 449 -61.38 11.14 33.05
N ILE A 450 -60.55 11.43 34.05
CA ILE A 450 -59.71 10.45 34.75
C ILE A 450 -60.58 9.38 35.43
N ASP A 451 -61.68 9.77 36.07
CA ASP A 451 -62.62 8.83 36.69
C ASP A 451 -63.22 7.84 35.67
N ARG A 452 -63.55 8.29 34.46
CA ARG A 452 -64.06 7.40 33.38
C ARG A 452 -63.00 6.42 32.87
N LEU A 453 -61.73 6.85 32.81
CA LEU A 453 -60.62 6.00 32.39
C LEU A 453 -60.34 4.91 33.42
N ARG A 454 -60.39 5.25 34.71
CA ARG A 454 -60.33 4.27 35.81
C ARG A 454 -61.35 3.16 35.62
N ASP A 455 -62.62 3.53 35.45
CA ASP A 455 -63.71 2.56 35.37
C ASP A 455 -63.58 1.64 34.13
N GLY A 456 -63.06 2.16 33.01
CA GLY A 456 -62.82 1.37 31.79
C GLY A 456 -61.64 0.40 31.88
N LEU A 457 -60.55 0.80 32.54
CA LEU A 457 -59.33 -0.01 32.65
C LEU A 457 -59.41 -1.10 33.72
N GLN A 458 -60.28 -0.95 34.72
CA GLN A 458 -60.46 -1.94 35.81
C GLN A 458 -60.90 -3.33 35.32
N ILE A 459 -61.51 -3.42 34.14
CA ILE A 459 -61.91 -4.69 33.51
C ILE A 459 -60.67 -5.57 33.22
N TYR A 460 -59.52 -4.95 32.94
CA TYR A 460 -58.25 -5.62 32.64
C TYR A 460 -57.42 -5.81 33.91
N THR A 461 -57.89 -6.64 34.84
CA THR A 461 -57.35 -6.74 36.21
C THR A 461 -55.83 -6.97 36.26
N ARG A 462 -55.26 -7.76 35.35
CA ARG A 462 -53.80 -7.99 35.27
C ARG A 462 -53.00 -6.74 34.90
N HIS A 463 -53.52 -5.93 33.98
CA HIS A 463 -52.91 -4.66 33.58
C HIS A 463 -53.17 -3.56 34.61
N TRP A 464 -54.34 -3.61 35.27
CA TRP A 464 -54.70 -2.71 36.36
C TRP A 464 -53.74 -2.80 37.55
N GLU A 465 -53.47 -4.02 38.02
CA GLU A 465 -52.53 -4.29 39.12
C GLU A 465 -51.06 -4.09 38.74
N ALA A 466 -50.73 -4.02 37.45
CA ALA A 466 -49.36 -3.89 36.95
C ALA A 466 -48.85 -2.44 36.83
N GLY A 467 -49.68 -1.43 37.13
CA GLY A 467 -49.24 -0.03 37.19
C GLY A 467 -50.31 1.02 36.88
N LEU A 468 -51.38 0.66 36.15
CA LEU A 468 -52.43 1.62 35.75
C LEU A 468 -53.17 2.22 36.95
N ALA A 469 -53.31 1.48 38.05
CA ALA A 469 -53.88 1.98 39.28
C ALA A 469 -53.04 3.13 39.89
N ASP A 470 -51.72 3.02 39.82
CA ASP A 470 -50.78 4.03 40.35
C ASP A 470 -50.77 5.27 39.44
N GLU A 471 -50.84 5.10 38.12
CA GLU A 471 -50.91 6.22 37.16
C GLU A 471 -52.20 7.04 37.32
N VAL A 472 -53.34 6.37 37.54
CA VAL A 472 -54.61 7.05 37.86
C VAL A 472 -54.51 7.81 39.19
N ALA A 473 -53.93 7.20 40.22
CA ALA A 473 -53.76 7.86 41.52
C ALA A 473 -52.83 9.09 41.42
N GLN A 474 -51.75 8.99 40.65
CA GLN A 474 -50.84 10.11 40.39
C GLN A 474 -51.53 11.24 39.63
N ALA A 475 -52.36 10.94 38.62
CA ALA A 475 -53.10 11.96 37.89
C ALA A 475 -54.08 12.73 38.81
N MET A 476 -54.72 12.03 39.74
CA MET A 476 -55.58 12.67 40.75
C MET A 476 -54.80 13.51 41.77
N ASP A 477 -53.65 13.03 42.24
CA ASP A 477 -52.77 13.78 43.16
C ASP A 477 -52.25 15.07 42.54
N LYS A 478 -51.90 15.05 41.24
CA LYS A 478 -51.50 16.26 40.50
C LYS A 478 -52.61 17.29 40.40
N LEU A 479 -53.87 16.86 40.21
CA LEU A 479 -55.02 17.76 40.23
C LEU A 479 -55.24 18.39 41.61
N ASP A 480 -55.18 17.57 42.68
CA ASP A 480 -55.35 18.06 44.05
C ASP A 480 -54.23 19.07 44.43
N GLN A 481 -53.00 18.86 43.94
CA GLN A 481 -51.89 19.80 44.13
C GLN A 481 -52.10 21.13 43.39
N ALA A 482 -52.60 21.10 42.15
CA ALA A 482 -52.95 22.31 41.40
C ALA A 482 -54.04 23.13 42.10
N GLU A 483 -55.08 22.47 42.63
CA GLU A 483 -56.13 23.12 43.44
C GLU A 483 -55.55 23.78 44.69
N ALA A 484 -54.66 23.11 45.41
CA ALA A 484 -54.00 23.66 46.60
C ALA A 484 -53.11 24.88 46.30
N ASP A 485 -52.43 24.91 45.14
CA ASP A 485 -51.61 26.04 44.74
C ASP A 485 -52.44 27.25 44.31
N LEU A 486 -53.57 27.01 43.63
CA LEU A 486 -54.55 28.07 43.37
C LEU A 486 -55.08 28.67 44.67
N GLU A 487 -55.30 27.86 45.72
CA GLU A 487 -55.72 28.30 47.06
C GLU A 487 -54.68 29.15 47.83
N ARG A 488 -53.41 29.17 47.41
CA ARG A 488 -52.37 30.02 48.02
C ARG A 488 -52.33 31.44 47.47
N ILE A 489 -52.94 31.70 46.31
CA ILE A 489 -52.91 33.01 45.65
C ILE A 489 -53.74 34.04 46.43
N PRO A 490 -53.25 35.26 46.72
CA PRO A 490 -54.02 36.28 47.42
C PRO A 490 -55.35 36.61 46.72
N PRO A 491 -56.43 36.87 47.48
CA PRO A 491 -57.75 37.16 46.89
C PRO A 491 -57.75 38.43 46.03
N ASP A 492 -56.90 39.41 46.34
CA ASP A 492 -56.78 40.64 45.56
C ASP A 492 -56.15 40.41 44.17
N VAL A 493 -55.36 39.34 44.01
CA VAL A 493 -54.80 38.92 42.72
C VAL A 493 -55.80 38.05 41.97
N ARG A 494 -56.44 37.08 42.64
CA ARG A 494 -57.49 36.25 42.03
C ARG A 494 -58.66 37.09 41.50
N LEU A 495 -59.03 38.15 42.22
CA LEU A 495 -60.09 39.08 41.83
C LEU A 495 -59.59 40.26 40.98
N GLN A 496 -58.32 40.26 40.54
CA GLN A 496 -57.70 41.27 39.68
C GLN A 496 -57.85 42.72 40.20
N ARG A 497 -57.69 42.92 41.52
CA ARG A 497 -57.84 44.22 42.19
C ARG A 497 -56.53 44.98 42.40
N ARG A 498 -55.46 44.28 42.79
CA ARG A 498 -54.12 44.86 42.96
C ARG A 498 -53.04 43.79 42.76
N LEU A 499 -51.96 44.13 42.07
CA LEU A 499 -50.78 43.32 41.86
C LEU A 499 -49.54 44.15 42.18
N ARG A 500 -48.86 43.79 43.28
CA ARG A 500 -47.59 44.43 43.63
C ARG A 500 -46.46 43.86 42.79
N GLN A 501 -45.58 44.72 42.30
CA GLN A 501 -44.40 44.31 41.54
C GLN A 501 -43.54 43.29 42.31
N SER A 502 -43.45 43.44 43.63
CA SER A 502 -42.75 42.49 44.50
C SER A 502 -43.35 41.08 44.57
N GLU A 503 -44.63 40.91 44.26
CA GLU A 503 -45.35 39.64 44.38
C GLU A 503 -45.37 38.86 43.05
N VAL A 504 -45.13 39.52 41.92
CA VAL A 504 -45.24 38.94 40.56
C VAL A 504 -44.42 37.66 40.40
N GLY A 505 -43.17 37.66 40.85
CA GLY A 505 -42.28 36.49 40.71
C GLY A 505 -42.86 35.26 41.40
N THR A 506 -43.21 35.40 42.67
CA THR A 506 -43.79 34.30 43.47
C THR A 506 -45.15 33.86 42.92
N LEU A 507 -45.98 34.79 42.42
CA LEU A 507 -47.29 34.46 41.84
C LEU A 507 -47.16 33.71 40.51
N VAL A 508 -46.23 34.11 39.64
CA VAL A 508 -45.92 33.39 38.40
C VAL A 508 -45.39 31.99 38.72
N GLU A 509 -44.55 31.83 39.73
CA GLU A 509 -44.04 30.52 40.17
C GLU A 509 -45.17 29.60 40.64
N ILE A 510 -46.04 30.08 41.54
CA ILE A 510 -47.19 29.30 42.05
C ILE A 510 -48.12 28.91 40.90
N LEU A 511 -48.48 29.86 40.03
CA LEU A 511 -49.38 29.61 38.90
C LEU A 511 -48.76 28.70 37.83
N SER A 512 -47.46 28.83 37.56
CA SER A 512 -46.77 27.94 36.61
C SER A 512 -46.61 26.54 37.19
N HIS A 513 -46.47 26.41 38.52
CA HIS A 513 -46.46 25.10 39.15
C HIS A 513 -47.83 24.42 39.09
N ALA A 514 -48.90 25.16 39.37
CA ALA A 514 -50.26 24.67 39.19
C ALA A 514 -50.50 24.26 37.72
N ASP A 515 -50.04 25.06 36.76
CA ASP A 515 -50.13 24.76 35.32
C ASP A 515 -49.47 23.43 34.96
N ALA A 516 -48.21 23.26 35.38
CA ALA A 516 -47.45 22.04 35.15
C ALA A 516 -48.10 20.82 35.82
N CYS A 517 -48.78 20.99 36.96
CA CYS A 517 -49.52 19.91 37.58
C CYS A 517 -50.77 19.53 36.78
N VAL A 518 -51.50 20.52 36.23
CA VAL A 518 -52.63 20.27 35.32
C VAL A 518 -52.16 19.58 34.04
N GLU A 519 -51.12 20.09 33.39
CA GLU A 519 -50.54 19.49 32.19
C GLU A 519 -50.05 18.06 32.44
N ALA A 520 -49.41 17.80 33.60
CA ALA A 520 -49.01 16.46 33.98
C ALA A 520 -50.22 15.52 34.15
N ALA A 521 -51.31 15.99 34.76
CA ALA A 521 -52.54 15.22 34.89
C ALA A 521 -53.20 14.96 33.51
N GLU A 522 -53.18 15.93 32.59
CA GLU A 522 -53.67 15.77 31.22
C GLU A 522 -52.86 14.72 30.44
N ASN A 523 -51.54 14.78 30.55
CA ASN A 523 -50.63 13.83 29.91
C ASN A 523 -50.82 12.41 30.45
N LEU A 524 -50.95 12.26 31.78
CA LEU A 524 -51.27 10.97 32.39
C LEU A 524 -52.64 10.44 31.93
N ALA A 525 -53.66 11.31 31.89
CA ALA A 525 -54.97 10.92 31.37
C ALA A 525 -54.92 10.50 29.90
N ALA A 526 -54.14 11.19 29.05
CA ALA A 526 -53.94 10.80 27.66
C ALA A 526 -53.15 9.49 27.53
N GLY A 527 -52.13 9.28 28.37
CA GLY A 527 -51.37 8.03 28.44
C GLY A 527 -52.25 6.84 28.80
N LEU A 528 -53.10 6.98 29.82
CA LEU A 528 -54.07 5.97 30.23
C LEU A 528 -55.09 5.65 29.13
N ASP A 529 -55.55 6.66 28.39
CA ASP A 529 -56.47 6.48 27.24
C ASP A 529 -55.81 5.71 26.10
N ASN A 530 -54.54 6.02 25.78
CA ASN A 530 -53.76 5.29 24.79
C ASN A 530 -53.50 3.84 25.22
N GLU A 531 -53.16 3.62 26.49
CA GLU A 531 -52.87 2.28 26.99
C GLU A 531 -54.14 1.41 27.00
N ARG A 532 -55.30 2.00 27.31
CA ARG A 532 -56.59 1.34 27.12
C ARG A 532 -56.79 0.90 25.66
N GLN A 533 -56.62 1.81 24.69
CA GLN A 533 -56.78 1.49 23.27
C GLN A 533 -55.77 0.42 22.80
N ARG A 534 -54.55 0.45 23.33
CA ARG A 534 -53.53 -0.56 23.04
C ARG A 534 -53.94 -1.94 23.56
N ILE A 535 -54.40 -2.04 24.81
CA ILE A 535 -54.86 -3.31 25.40
C ILE A 535 -56.04 -3.86 24.59
N GLU A 536 -57.01 -3.02 24.21
CA GLU A 536 -58.12 -3.39 23.33
C GLU A 536 -57.62 -3.94 21.98
N THR A 537 -56.66 -3.26 21.34
CA THR A 537 -56.06 -3.70 20.06
C THR A 537 -55.31 -5.03 20.19
N LEU A 538 -54.53 -5.21 21.26
CA LEU A 538 -53.82 -6.47 21.53
C LEU A 538 -54.79 -7.62 21.74
N GLY A 539 -55.93 -7.37 22.39
CA GLY A 539 -57.03 -8.32 22.51
C GLY A 539 -57.56 -8.75 21.14
N ASP A 540 -57.91 -7.79 20.29
CA ASP A 540 -58.43 -8.06 18.93
C ASP A 540 -57.43 -8.85 18.07
N ASP A 541 -56.15 -8.51 18.13
CA ASP A 541 -55.10 -9.19 17.34
C ASP A 541 -54.87 -10.62 17.83
N LEU A 542 -54.89 -10.84 19.14
CA LEU A 542 -54.77 -12.16 19.74
C LEU A 542 -55.95 -13.06 19.33
N GLU A 543 -57.18 -12.53 19.37
CA GLU A 543 -58.38 -13.26 18.89
C GLU A 543 -58.29 -13.60 17.41
N ARG A 544 -57.84 -12.65 16.57
CA ARG A 544 -57.67 -12.87 15.12
C ARG A 544 -56.62 -13.94 14.85
N ALA A 545 -55.51 -13.93 15.59
CA ALA A 545 -54.46 -14.94 15.47
C ALA A 545 -54.91 -16.34 15.95
N PHE A 546 -55.73 -16.41 17.01
CA PHE A 546 -56.35 -17.68 17.43
C PHE A 546 -57.25 -18.25 16.34
N ALA A 547 -58.05 -17.39 15.71
CA ALA A 547 -58.91 -17.79 14.61
C ALA A 547 -58.10 -18.30 13.40
N GLU A 548 -57.00 -17.63 13.03
CA GLU A 548 -56.11 -18.03 11.95
C GLU A 548 -55.47 -19.41 12.20
N ILE A 549 -54.83 -19.60 13.36
CA ILE A 549 -54.17 -20.87 13.70
C ILE A 549 -55.19 -22.02 13.76
N SER A 550 -56.37 -21.76 14.34
CA SER A 550 -57.41 -22.78 14.49
C SER A 550 -58.05 -23.19 13.17
N SER A 551 -58.25 -22.24 12.25
CA SER A 551 -58.99 -22.47 11.00
C SER A 551 -58.10 -22.83 9.81
N GLN A 552 -56.81 -22.44 9.81
CA GLN A 552 -55.92 -22.63 8.66
C GLN A 552 -54.73 -23.53 9.01
N THR A 553 -53.91 -23.13 10.00
CA THR A 553 -52.61 -23.77 10.27
C THR A 553 -52.74 -25.18 10.82
N ILE A 554 -53.57 -25.39 11.85
CA ILE A 554 -53.77 -26.72 12.45
C ILE A 554 -54.39 -27.71 11.44
N PRO A 555 -55.43 -27.35 10.67
CA PRO A 555 -55.95 -28.22 9.62
C PRO A 555 -54.92 -28.59 8.54
N ALA A 556 -54.11 -27.64 8.07
CA ALA A 556 -53.10 -27.89 7.05
C ALA A 556 -52.01 -28.87 7.53
N ILE A 557 -51.49 -28.68 8.76
CA ILE A 557 -50.49 -29.59 9.34
C ILE A 557 -51.09 -30.99 9.55
N ARG A 558 -52.37 -31.07 9.94
CA ARG A 558 -53.07 -32.36 10.11
C ARG A 558 -53.14 -33.18 8.81
N GLU A 559 -53.32 -32.55 7.66
CA GLU A 559 -53.31 -33.24 6.36
C GLU A 559 -51.93 -33.83 6.06
N GLN A 560 -50.87 -33.03 6.28
CA GLN A 560 -49.49 -33.45 6.06
C GLN A 560 -48.99 -34.49 7.06
N THR A 561 -49.56 -34.52 8.28
CA THR A 561 -49.20 -35.47 9.35
C THR A 561 -49.23 -36.92 8.87
N ARG A 562 -50.11 -37.27 7.93
CA ARG A 562 -50.21 -38.63 7.36
C ARG A 562 -48.94 -39.12 6.67
N HIS A 563 -48.11 -38.21 6.18
CA HIS A 563 -46.85 -38.49 5.48
C HIS A 563 -45.62 -38.19 6.34
N MET A 564 -45.82 -37.70 7.56
CA MET A 564 -44.73 -37.45 8.51
C MET A 564 -44.24 -38.74 9.16
N LEU A 565 -43.00 -38.70 9.65
CA LEU A 565 -42.46 -39.76 10.51
C LEU A 565 -43.28 -39.86 11.81
N PRO A 566 -43.43 -41.06 12.41
CA PRO A 566 -44.26 -41.27 13.60
C PRO A 566 -43.96 -40.35 14.77
N GLU A 567 -42.68 -40.00 14.97
CA GLU A 567 -42.23 -39.12 16.06
C GLU A 567 -42.75 -37.69 15.90
N LEU A 568 -42.85 -37.20 14.66
CA LEU A 568 -43.40 -35.88 14.35
C LEU A 568 -44.94 -35.87 14.50
N GLN A 569 -45.60 -36.99 14.22
CA GLN A 569 -47.05 -37.11 14.40
C GLN A 569 -47.45 -36.98 15.88
N GLU A 570 -46.72 -37.62 16.80
CA GLU A 570 -46.98 -37.54 18.24
C GLU A 570 -46.73 -36.12 18.80
N ARG A 571 -45.67 -35.47 18.31
CA ARG A 571 -45.35 -34.07 18.65
C ARG A 571 -46.47 -33.12 18.24
N PHE A 572 -47.00 -33.25 17.02
CA PHE A 572 -48.12 -32.44 16.54
C PHE A 572 -49.37 -32.60 17.42
N GLN A 573 -49.75 -33.83 17.77
CA GLN A 573 -50.93 -34.08 18.61
C GLN A 573 -50.81 -33.47 20.01
N THR A 574 -49.60 -33.45 20.57
CA THR A 574 -49.33 -32.82 21.87
C THR A 574 -49.45 -31.30 21.79
N LEU A 575 -48.91 -30.69 20.73
CA LEU A 575 -49.00 -29.25 20.46
C LEU A 575 -50.45 -28.80 20.21
N GLU A 576 -51.26 -29.59 19.50
CA GLU A 576 -52.66 -29.25 19.28
C GLU A 576 -53.47 -29.24 20.60
N ARG A 577 -53.20 -30.19 21.51
CA ARG A 577 -53.87 -30.25 22.82
C ARG A 577 -53.49 -29.07 23.71
N SER A 578 -52.20 -28.69 23.75
CA SER A 578 -51.77 -27.54 24.54
C SER A 578 -52.35 -26.22 24.02
N PHE A 579 -52.41 -26.05 22.69
CA PHE A 579 -53.03 -24.88 22.05
C PHE A 579 -54.49 -24.69 22.50
N ARG A 580 -55.33 -25.73 22.37
CA ARG A 580 -56.76 -25.64 22.74
C ARG A 580 -57.00 -25.32 24.21
N SER A 581 -56.19 -25.91 25.10
CA SER A 581 -56.28 -25.67 26.54
C SER A 581 -55.95 -24.22 26.89
N GLN A 582 -54.97 -23.62 26.22
CA GLN A 582 -54.54 -22.26 26.52
C GLN A 582 -55.48 -21.21 25.91
N VAL A 583 -56.00 -21.43 24.69
CA VAL A 583 -56.98 -20.50 24.06
C VAL A 583 -58.20 -20.28 24.97
N ALA A 584 -58.71 -21.33 25.60
CA ALA A 584 -59.86 -21.23 26.51
C ALA A 584 -59.58 -20.39 27.76
N ARG A 585 -58.33 -20.35 28.24
CA ARG A 585 -57.90 -19.47 29.35
C ARG A 585 -57.70 -18.03 28.88
N LEU A 586 -57.21 -17.86 27.65
CA LEU A 586 -56.87 -16.57 27.09
C LEU A 586 -58.07 -15.78 26.55
N SER A 587 -59.30 -16.31 26.67
CA SER A 587 -60.54 -15.62 26.27
C SER A 587 -61.22 -14.83 27.42
N ASP A 588 -60.68 -14.85 28.64
CA ASP A 588 -61.21 -14.08 29.79
C ASP A 588 -60.35 -12.82 30.05
N PRO A 589 -60.86 -11.60 29.77
CA PRO A 589 -60.10 -10.34 29.90
C PRO A 589 -59.51 -10.08 31.29
N GLY A 590 -60.13 -10.61 32.35
CA GLY A 590 -59.64 -10.44 33.73
C GLY A 590 -58.45 -11.32 34.07
N GLN A 591 -58.25 -12.42 33.32
CA GLN A 591 -57.18 -13.39 33.57
C GLN A 591 -56.00 -13.25 32.60
N VAL A 592 -56.20 -12.51 31.51
CA VAL A 592 -55.24 -12.38 30.42
C VAL A 592 -54.27 -11.23 30.67
N ASN A 593 -52.99 -11.53 30.60
CA ASN A 593 -51.97 -10.53 30.30
C ASN A 593 -51.78 -10.49 28.78
N TYR A 594 -52.39 -9.50 28.13
CA TYR A 594 -52.40 -9.40 26.66
C TYR A 594 -51.00 -9.19 26.06
N ASP A 595 -50.09 -8.58 26.81
CA ASP A 595 -48.70 -8.39 26.38
C ASP A 595 -47.94 -9.71 26.33
N GLU A 596 -47.99 -10.50 27.41
CA GLU A 596 -47.35 -11.81 27.48
C GLU A 596 -47.96 -12.80 26.47
N ALA A 597 -49.29 -12.78 26.34
CA ALA A 597 -50.01 -13.66 25.41
C ALA A 597 -49.63 -13.40 23.94
N THR A 598 -49.50 -12.14 23.55
CA THR A 598 -49.22 -11.74 22.16
C THR A 598 -47.73 -11.80 21.83
N SER A 599 -46.85 -11.44 22.79
CA SER A 599 -45.41 -11.34 22.54
C SER A 599 -44.62 -12.62 22.79
N GLU A 600 -45.04 -13.46 23.75
CA GLU A 600 -44.30 -14.66 24.13
C GLU A 600 -45.01 -15.93 23.68
N TRP A 601 -46.26 -16.09 24.12
CA TRP A 601 -46.97 -17.35 23.92
C TRP A 601 -47.34 -17.60 22.46
N LEU A 602 -47.95 -16.63 21.79
CA LEU A 602 -48.40 -16.78 20.40
C LEU A 602 -47.23 -17.04 19.43
N PRO A 603 -46.10 -16.29 19.48
CA PRO A 603 -44.95 -16.56 18.63
C PRO A 603 -44.29 -17.90 18.96
N PHE A 604 -44.20 -18.28 20.24
CA PHE A 604 -43.70 -19.60 20.63
C PHE A 604 -44.53 -20.72 19.99
N MET A 605 -45.86 -20.62 20.05
CA MET A 605 -46.75 -21.61 19.44
C MET A 605 -46.63 -21.65 17.91
N ARG A 606 -46.55 -20.49 17.24
CA ARG A 606 -46.31 -20.42 15.79
C ARG A 606 -44.99 -21.09 15.41
N ARG A 607 -43.91 -20.77 16.13
CA ARG A 607 -42.59 -21.35 15.90
C ARG A 607 -42.57 -22.86 16.09
N GLN A 608 -43.22 -23.38 17.13
CA GLN A 608 -43.30 -24.84 17.34
C GLN A 608 -44.03 -25.56 16.19
N LEU A 609 -45.03 -24.92 15.57
CA LEU A 609 -45.72 -25.46 14.40
C LEU A 609 -44.86 -25.37 13.13
N GLU A 610 -44.15 -24.26 12.93
CA GLU A 610 -43.20 -24.07 11.81
C GLU A 610 -42.01 -25.03 11.88
N ASP A 611 -41.41 -25.19 13.06
CA ASP A 611 -40.29 -26.10 13.30
C ASP A 611 -40.68 -27.54 12.95
N LEU A 612 -41.91 -27.95 13.27
CA LEU A 612 -42.43 -29.27 12.94
C LEU A 612 -42.54 -29.48 11.43
N LEU A 613 -42.99 -28.46 10.68
CA LEU A 613 -43.04 -28.49 9.22
C LEU A 613 -41.64 -28.54 8.60
N ALA A 614 -40.72 -27.74 9.12
CA ALA A 614 -39.33 -27.72 8.66
C ALA A 614 -38.61 -29.05 8.90
N GLU A 615 -38.85 -29.71 10.04
CA GLU A 615 -38.31 -31.05 10.34
C GLU A 615 -38.85 -32.11 9.37
N HIS A 616 -40.12 -32.01 8.96
CA HIS A 616 -40.68 -32.88 7.92
C HIS A 616 -40.01 -32.66 6.55
N GLU A 617 -39.85 -31.41 6.12
CA GLU A 617 -39.14 -31.09 4.87
C GLU A 617 -37.68 -31.55 4.89
N ASN A 618 -37.00 -31.38 6.02
CA ASN A 618 -35.62 -31.82 6.18
C ASN A 618 -35.49 -33.35 6.09
N SER A 619 -36.47 -34.08 6.62
CA SER A 619 -36.54 -35.54 6.47
C SER A 619 -36.69 -35.94 4.99
N LEU A 620 -37.54 -35.25 4.22
CA LEU A 620 -37.67 -35.44 2.78
C LEU A 620 -36.36 -35.13 2.02
N LYS A 621 -35.69 -34.03 2.33
CA LYS A 621 -34.40 -33.65 1.74
C LYS A 621 -33.33 -34.70 2.06
N HIS A 622 -33.26 -35.18 3.29
CA HIS A 622 -32.29 -36.18 3.71
C HIS A 622 -32.47 -37.49 2.93
N TYR A 623 -33.68 -38.05 2.90
CA TYR A 623 -33.92 -39.34 2.24
C TYR A 623 -33.86 -39.24 0.71
N SER A 624 -34.27 -38.12 0.11
CA SER A 624 -34.10 -37.89 -1.33
C SER A 624 -32.63 -37.76 -1.74
N ALA A 625 -31.78 -37.15 -0.89
CA ALA A 625 -30.33 -37.13 -1.12
C ALA A 625 -29.71 -38.52 -0.99
N ALA A 626 -30.10 -39.28 0.04
CA ALA A 626 -29.65 -40.65 0.24
C ALA A 626 -30.06 -41.56 -0.94
N LEU A 627 -31.24 -41.33 -1.52
CA LEU A 627 -31.72 -42.02 -2.71
C LEU A 627 -30.90 -41.71 -3.97
N LYS A 628 -30.51 -40.45 -4.17
CA LYS A 628 -29.61 -40.08 -5.29
C LYS A 628 -28.27 -40.79 -5.16
N GLU A 629 -27.71 -40.87 -3.96
CA GLU A 629 -26.42 -41.54 -3.76
C GLU A 629 -26.53 -43.07 -3.94
N ALA A 630 -27.61 -43.68 -3.45
CA ALA A 630 -27.89 -45.09 -3.69
C ALA A 630 -28.01 -45.40 -5.19
N SER A 631 -28.72 -44.57 -5.97
CA SER A 631 -28.82 -44.71 -7.43
C SER A 631 -27.45 -44.68 -8.10
N ARG A 632 -26.61 -43.70 -7.75
CA ARG A 632 -25.26 -43.58 -8.30
C ARG A 632 -24.38 -44.79 -7.96
N ARG A 633 -24.56 -45.39 -6.78
CA ARG A 633 -23.80 -46.59 -6.39
C ARG A 633 -24.21 -47.79 -7.23
N ILE A 634 -25.51 -48.04 -7.36
CA ILE A 634 -26.05 -49.12 -8.21
C ILE A 634 -25.63 -48.92 -9.67
N GLU A 635 -25.78 -47.71 -10.24
CA GLU A 635 -25.36 -47.40 -11.61
C GLU A 635 -23.86 -47.62 -11.83
N ARG A 636 -23.02 -47.25 -10.85
CA ARG A 636 -21.56 -47.49 -10.91
C ARG A 636 -21.23 -48.97 -10.87
N ALA A 637 -21.86 -49.74 -9.97
CA ALA A 637 -21.70 -51.18 -9.89
C ALA A 637 -22.12 -51.84 -11.22
N TRP A 638 -23.27 -51.42 -11.77
CA TRP A 638 -23.79 -51.93 -13.04
C TRP A 638 -22.88 -51.59 -14.22
N ALA A 639 -22.38 -50.36 -14.31
CA ALA A 639 -21.44 -49.96 -15.36
C ALA A 639 -20.12 -50.73 -15.30
N ARG A 640 -19.65 -51.09 -14.09
CA ARG A 640 -18.46 -51.94 -13.92
C ARG A 640 -18.72 -53.37 -14.37
N LEU A 641 -19.89 -53.92 -14.07
CA LEU A 641 -20.31 -55.25 -14.53
C LEU A 641 -20.40 -55.28 -16.07
N ASN A 642 -21.07 -54.30 -16.69
CA ASN A 642 -21.24 -54.22 -18.14
C ASN A 642 -19.91 -54.12 -18.91
N LYS A 643 -18.89 -53.44 -18.36
CA LYS A 643 -17.55 -53.38 -18.99
C LYS A 643 -16.87 -54.73 -19.15
N LEU A 644 -17.29 -55.73 -18.39
CA LEU A 644 -16.75 -57.08 -18.47
C LEU A 644 -17.52 -57.95 -19.47
N ASP A 645 -18.43 -57.40 -20.27
CA ASP A 645 -19.28 -58.13 -21.22
C ASP A 645 -19.87 -59.39 -20.55
N PRO A 646 -20.78 -59.20 -19.57
CA PRO A 646 -21.23 -60.29 -18.69
C PRO A 646 -22.02 -61.38 -19.42
N HIS A 647 -22.50 -61.11 -20.63
CA HIS A 647 -23.20 -62.07 -21.51
C HIS A 647 -22.25 -62.91 -22.39
N GLN A 648 -20.94 -62.64 -22.39
CA GLN A 648 -19.99 -63.45 -23.15
C GLN A 648 -19.79 -64.81 -22.46
N SER A 649 -20.05 -65.91 -23.19
CA SER A 649 -19.86 -67.27 -22.68
C SER A 649 -18.38 -67.67 -22.61
N PRO A 650 -17.94 -68.35 -21.52
CA PRO A 650 -18.72 -68.72 -20.33
C PRO A 650 -19.03 -67.50 -19.43
N GLY A 651 -20.25 -67.43 -18.87
CA GLY A 651 -20.73 -66.32 -18.02
C GLY A 651 -20.65 -66.60 -16.50
N PRO A 652 -21.07 -65.65 -15.64
CA PRO A 652 -21.18 -65.87 -14.19
C PRO A 652 -22.32 -66.86 -13.84
N GLU A 653 -22.41 -67.25 -12.57
CA GLU A 653 -23.53 -68.07 -12.08
C GLU A 653 -24.78 -67.23 -11.81
N GLU A 654 -24.62 -65.97 -11.43
CA GLU A 654 -25.72 -65.03 -11.22
C GLU A 654 -26.42 -64.71 -12.55
N ASP A 655 -27.76 -64.76 -12.54
CA ASP A 655 -28.57 -64.45 -13.72
C ASP A 655 -28.58 -62.95 -14.00
N ILE A 656 -27.87 -62.56 -15.06
CA ILE A 656 -27.72 -61.17 -15.47
C ILE A 656 -29.06 -60.57 -15.90
N ASP A 657 -29.95 -61.35 -16.51
CA ASP A 657 -31.25 -60.85 -16.98
C ASP A 657 -32.20 -60.59 -15.80
N GLN A 658 -32.15 -61.43 -14.77
CA GLN A 658 -32.90 -61.18 -13.53
C GLN A 658 -32.41 -59.92 -12.80
N LEU A 659 -31.10 -59.66 -12.79
CA LEU A 659 -30.57 -58.44 -12.20
C LEU A 659 -30.99 -57.16 -12.94
N VAL A 660 -31.15 -57.22 -14.26
CA VAL A 660 -31.70 -56.09 -15.05
C VAL A 660 -33.12 -55.77 -14.57
N LEU A 661 -33.99 -56.78 -14.47
CA LEU A 661 -35.38 -56.60 -14.04
C LEU A 661 -35.49 -56.04 -12.62
N ASP A 662 -34.67 -56.54 -11.69
CA ASP A 662 -34.66 -56.05 -10.31
C ASP A 662 -34.18 -54.58 -10.23
N SER A 663 -33.24 -54.20 -11.10
CA SER A 663 -32.79 -52.81 -11.22
C SER A 663 -33.88 -51.89 -11.78
N GLU A 664 -34.61 -52.32 -12.81
CA GLU A 664 -35.72 -51.56 -13.38
C GLU A 664 -36.88 -51.39 -12.39
N ALA A 665 -37.24 -52.46 -11.67
CA ALA A 665 -38.27 -52.41 -10.62
C ALA A 665 -37.90 -51.41 -9.51
N TRP A 666 -36.65 -51.43 -9.06
CA TRP A 666 -36.14 -50.46 -8.08
C TRP A 666 -36.21 -49.01 -8.61
N HIS A 667 -35.91 -48.79 -9.89
CA HIS A 667 -36.05 -47.47 -10.51
C HIS A 667 -37.50 -46.99 -10.58
N ALA A 668 -38.47 -47.86 -10.87
CA ALA A 668 -39.88 -47.49 -10.93
C ALA A 668 -40.44 -47.06 -9.55
N GLU A 669 -40.11 -47.81 -8.50
CA GLU A 669 -40.52 -47.49 -7.12
C GLU A 669 -39.94 -46.15 -6.63
N ARG A 670 -38.71 -45.82 -7.07
CA ARG A 670 -38.08 -44.52 -6.82
C ARG A 670 -38.93 -43.35 -7.32
N GLU A 671 -39.62 -43.52 -8.44
CA GLU A 671 -40.39 -42.44 -9.04
C GLU A 671 -41.74 -42.22 -8.35
N GLY A 672 -42.36 -43.30 -7.84
CA GLY A 672 -43.63 -43.23 -7.12
C GLY A 672 -43.53 -42.72 -5.67
N GLY A 673 -42.38 -42.93 -5.00
CA GLY A 673 -42.19 -42.61 -3.58
C GLY A 673 -41.55 -41.24 -3.27
N ARG A 674 -41.49 -40.29 -4.22
CA ARG A 674 -40.68 -39.06 -4.08
C ARG A 674 -41.08 -38.13 -2.93
N ASP A 675 -42.35 -38.15 -2.55
CA ASP A 675 -42.93 -37.20 -1.60
C ASP A 675 -43.26 -37.82 -0.23
N ASP A 676 -42.91 -39.09 -0.01
CA ASP A 676 -43.14 -39.78 1.26
C ASP A 676 -41.80 -40.25 1.87
N PRO A 677 -41.32 -39.61 2.95
CA PRO A 677 -40.04 -39.92 3.56
C PRO A 677 -39.97 -41.35 4.12
N LEU A 678 -41.11 -41.95 4.50
CA LEU A 678 -41.14 -43.35 4.96
C LEU A 678 -40.86 -44.29 3.81
N THR A 679 -41.49 -44.07 2.65
CA THR A 679 -41.24 -44.89 1.45
C THR A 679 -39.80 -44.74 0.96
N LEU A 680 -39.25 -43.51 0.98
CA LEU A 680 -37.86 -43.25 0.60
C LEU A 680 -36.87 -43.96 1.53
N ARG A 681 -37.11 -43.95 2.85
CA ARG A 681 -36.26 -44.65 3.82
C ARG A 681 -36.14 -46.14 3.51
N ASP A 682 -37.26 -46.78 3.17
CA ASP A 682 -37.29 -48.22 2.91
C ASP A 682 -36.65 -48.58 1.55
N ILE A 683 -36.88 -47.78 0.50
CA ILE A 683 -36.27 -47.96 -0.84
C ILE A 683 -34.74 -47.83 -0.78
N VAL A 684 -34.22 -46.83 -0.05
CA VAL A 684 -32.78 -46.57 0.08
C VAL A 684 -32.09 -47.58 0.99
N GLY A 685 -32.76 -47.99 2.07
CA GLY A 685 -32.16 -48.84 3.10
C GLY A 685 -31.93 -50.27 2.61
N ARG A 686 -32.96 -51.11 2.67
CA ARG A 686 -32.82 -52.56 2.47
C ARG A 686 -32.73 -52.96 0.99
N ARG A 687 -33.47 -52.28 0.12
CA ARG A 687 -33.63 -52.70 -1.28
C ARG A 687 -32.43 -52.31 -2.15
N ALA A 688 -31.99 -51.05 -2.06
CA ALA A 688 -30.83 -50.60 -2.83
C ALA A 688 -29.53 -51.36 -2.49
N THR A 689 -29.32 -51.64 -1.19
CA THR A 689 -28.12 -52.35 -0.73
C THR A 689 -28.09 -53.81 -1.17
N ALA A 690 -29.23 -54.51 -1.15
CA ALA A 690 -29.32 -55.88 -1.64
C ALA A 690 -29.04 -56.00 -3.15
N LEU A 691 -29.54 -55.04 -3.94
CA LEU A 691 -29.28 -54.99 -5.38
C LEU A 691 -27.81 -54.71 -5.69
N GLU A 692 -27.20 -53.73 -5.03
CA GLU A 692 -25.77 -53.39 -5.20
C GLU A 692 -24.86 -54.60 -4.92
N GLN A 693 -25.15 -55.38 -3.86
CA GLN A 693 -24.36 -56.56 -3.50
C GLN A 693 -24.39 -57.64 -4.57
N ARG A 694 -25.56 -57.97 -5.13
CA ARG A 694 -25.68 -59.01 -6.15
C ARG A 694 -24.95 -58.65 -7.45
N ILE A 695 -24.99 -57.37 -7.84
CA ILE A 695 -24.25 -56.85 -9.01
C ILE A 695 -22.74 -57.04 -8.84
N GLU A 696 -22.19 -56.72 -7.66
CA GLU A 696 -20.77 -56.89 -7.39
C GLU A 696 -20.35 -58.36 -7.30
N THR A 697 -21.21 -59.26 -6.80
CA THR A 697 -20.96 -60.71 -6.82
C THR A 697 -20.80 -61.24 -8.24
N ALA A 698 -21.71 -60.89 -9.16
CA ALA A 698 -21.61 -61.28 -10.57
C ALA A 698 -20.31 -60.77 -11.22
N ARG A 699 -19.88 -59.55 -10.87
CA ARG A 699 -18.65 -58.95 -11.38
C ARG A 699 -17.41 -59.74 -10.95
N LEU A 700 -17.32 -60.11 -9.67
CA LEU A 700 -16.18 -60.86 -9.13
C LEU A 700 -16.05 -62.23 -9.81
N GLN A 701 -17.17 -62.94 -9.98
CA GLN A 701 -17.20 -64.24 -10.68
C GLN A 701 -16.64 -64.14 -12.11
N ILE A 702 -16.92 -63.06 -12.83
CA ILE A 702 -16.40 -62.86 -14.20
C ILE A 702 -14.89 -62.61 -14.21
N VAL A 703 -14.41 -61.70 -13.35
CA VAL A 703 -12.99 -61.32 -13.34
C VAL A 703 -12.12 -62.51 -12.96
N GLU A 704 -12.45 -63.18 -11.85
CA GLU A 704 -11.67 -64.30 -11.33
C GLU A 704 -11.75 -65.50 -12.27
N GLY A 705 -12.96 -65.89 -12.68
CA GLY A 705 -13.16 -67.05 -13.55
C GLY A 705 -12.49 -66.93 -14.92
N ARG A 706 -12.49 -65.75 -15.55
CA ARG A 706 -11.80 -65.55 -16.83
C ARG A 706 -10.28 -65.53 -16.71
N HIS A 707 -9.74 -64.96 -15.63
CA HIS A 707 -8.30 -64.97 -15.39
C HIS A 707 -7.81 -66.41 -15.19
N GLU A 708 -8.50 -67.20 -14.37
CA GLU A 708 -8.16 -68.60 -14.13
C GLU A 708 -8.23 -69.43 -15.42
N LEU A 709 -9.23 -69.19 -16.27
CA LEU A 709 -9.33 -69.84 -17.58
C LEU A 709 -8.15 -69.55 -18.50
N ASP A 710 -7.73 -68.28 -18.61
CA ASP A 710 -6.64 -67.89 -19.50
C ASP A 710 -5.31 -68.53 -19.07
N ASP A 711 -5.06 -68.59 -17.77
CA ASP A 711 -3.85 -69.24 -17.24
C ASP A 711 -3.86 -70.76 -17.46
N LEU A 712 -5.00 -71.42 -17.20
CA LEU A 712 -5.13 -72.86 -17.45
C LEU A 712 -5.07 -73.21 -18.94
N ASP A 713 -5.59 -72.36 -19.84
CA ASP A 713 -5.50 -72.58 -21.29
C ASP A 713 -4.04 -72.44 -21.77
N LYS A 714 -3.26 -71.51 -21.21
CA LYS A 714 -1.80 -71.41 -21.47
C LYS A 714 -1.06 -72.67 -21.01
N GLU A 715 -1.35 -73.15 -19.81
CA GLU A 715 -0.77 -74.38 -19.27
C GLU A 715 -1.13 -75.58 -20.16
N TYR A 716 -2.40 -75.70 -20.54
CA TYR A 716 -2.88 -76.75 -21.42
C TYR A 716 -2.13 -76.73 -22.76
N ARG A 717 -2.02 -75.57 -23.42
CA ARG A 717 -1.31 -75.41 -24.69
C ARG A 717 0.15 -75.84 -24.59
N LYS A 718 0.82 -75.51 -23.48
CA LYS A 718 2.20 -75.92 -23.21
C LYS A 718 2.31 -77.44 -23.11
N CYS A 719 1.52 -78.08 -22.26
CA CYS A 719 1.51 -79.55 -22.11
C CYS A 719 1.12 -80.26 -23.42
N ALA A 720 0.15 -79.70 -24.14
CA ALA A 720 -0.28 -80.17 -25.45
C ALA A 720 0.85 -80.15 -26.49
N GLN A 721 1.64 -79.07 -26.53
CA GLN A 721 2.77 -78.96 -27.44
C GLN A 721 3.87 -79.97 -27.11
N VAL A 722 4.22 -80.13 -25.82
CA VAL A 722 5.21 -81.12 -25.39
C VAL A 722 4.76 -82.53 -25.75
N THR A 723 3.50 -82.87 -25.46
CA THR A 723 2.91 -84.18 -25.80
C THR A 723 2.98 -84.47 -27.30
N ARG A 724 2.63 -83.49 -28.15
CA ARG A 724 2.74 -83.61 -29.62
C ARG A 724 4.18 -83.84 -30.08
N ASN A 725 5.15 -83.14 -29.49
CA ASN A 725 6.56 -83.30 -29.84
C ASN A 725 7.06 -84.70 -29.53
N VAL A 726 6.76 -85.24 -28.34
CA VAL A 726 7.17 -86.61 -27.97
C VAL A 726 6.48 -87.64 -28.87
N ARG A 727 5.17 -87.46 -29.15
CA ARG A 727 4.43 -88.32 -30.08
C ARG A 727 5.03 -88.33 -31.48
N ASN A 728 5.45 -87.17 -32.00
CA ASN A 728 6.12 -87.07 -33.30
C ASN A 728 7.49 -87.75 -33.27
N ARG A 729 8.29 -87.58 -32.22
CA ARG A 729 9.58 -88.28 -32.08
C ARG A 729 9.44 -89.79 -32.06
N ILE A 730 8.46 -90.33 -31.35
CA ILE A 730 8.14 -91.77 -31.37
C ILE A 730 7.86 -92.25 -32.79
N ARG A 731 7.10 -91.46 -33.57
CA ARG A 731 6.81 -91.75 -34.97
C ARG A 731 8.07 -91.69 -35.83
N ASP A 732 8.92 -90.69 -35.62
CA ASP A 732 10.18 -90.51 -36.35
C ASP A 732 11.16 -91.65 -36.06
N VAL A 733 11.34 -92.03 -34.79
CA VAL A 733 12.17 -93.17 -34.36
C VAL A 733 11.67 -94.47 -35.00
N ARG A 734 10.34 -94.67 -35.05
CA ARG A 734 9.76 -95.85 -35.72
C ARG A 734 10.06 -95.88 -37.22
N ASN A 735 9.94 -94.73 -37.89
CA ASN A 735 10.12 -94.62 -39.35
C ASN A 735 11.59 -94.73 -39.77
N GLN A 736 12.53 -94.26 -38.94
CA GLN A 736 13.96 -94.27 -39.23
C GLN A 736 14.68 -95.56 -38.79
N SER A 737 13.99 -96.42 -38.04
CA SER A 737 14.57 -97.68 -37.55
C SER A 737 14.75 -98.71 -38.65
N HIS A 738 15.84 -99.47 -38.60
CA HIS A 738 16.06 -100.67 -39.42
C HIS A 738 15.10 -101.81 -39.04
N TRP A 739 14.33 -101.66 -37.95
CA TRP A 739 13.36 -102.63 -37.44
C TRP A 739 11.92 -102.07 -37.50
N PRO A 740 11.41 -101.65 -38.66
CA PRO A 740 10.14 -100.91 -38.75
C PRO A 740 8.91 -101.74 -38.39
N ARG A 741 9.04 -103.08 -38.40
CA ARG A 741 7.95 -104.03 -38.16
C ARG A 741 7.69 -104.31 -36.68
N ILE A 742 8.57 -103.88 -35.78
CA ILE A 742 8.35 -104.06 -34.34
C ILE A 742 7.18 -103.20 -33.87
N ALA A 743 6.18 -103.85 -33.26
CA ALA A 743 5.01 -103.18 -32.73
C ALA A 743 5.26 -102.60 -31.33
N TRP A 744 4.98 -101.31 -31.15
CA TRP A 744 5.06 -100.59 -29.87
C TRP A 744 3.65 -100.16 -29.42
N SER A 745 3.22 -100.54 -28.22
CA SER A 745 1.87 -100.24 -27.73
C SER A 745 1.73 -98.77 -27.31
N THR A 746 0.95 -97.99 -28.08
CA THR A 746 0.71 -96.55 -27.85
C THR A 746 -0.72 -96.20 -27.43
N ASP A 747 -1.63 -97.18 -27.40
CA ASP A 747 -3.08 -96.95 -27.23
C ASP A 747 -3.46 -96.19 -25.95
N GLN A 748 -2.77 -96.45 -24.83
CA GLN A 748 -3.07 -95.77 -23.56
C GLN A 748 -2.68 -94.29 -23.60
N ALA A 749 -1.59 -93.96 -24.30
CA ALA A 749 -1.13 -92.59 -24.45
C ALA A 749 -2.06 -91.80 -25.40
N GLU A 750 -2.54 -92.44 -26.47
CA GLU A 750 -3.51 -91.82 -27.40
C GLU A 750 -4.86 -91.53 -26.74
N ARG A 751 -5.40 -92.45 -25.94
CA ARG A 751 -6.67 -92.22 -25.22
C ARG A 751 -6.59 -91.04 -24.24
N ALA A 752 -5.49 -90.95 -23.49
CA ALA A 752 -5.27 -89.84 -22.57
C ALA A 752 -5.17 -88.51 -23.34
N TRP A 753 -4.55 -88.53 -24.52
CA TRP A 753 -4.41 -87.38 -25.38
C TRP A 753 -5.76 -86.91 -26.00
N GLU A 754 -6.57 -87.85 -26.48
CA GLU A 754 -7.91 -87.55 -27.00
C GLU A 754 -8.83 -86.98 -25.91
N GLN A 755 -8.75 -87.53 -24.69
CA GLN A 755 -9.50 -87.01 -23.54
C GLN A 755 -9.11 -85.56 -23.21
N ALA A 756 -7.82 -85.23 -23.28
CA ALA A 756 -7.32 -83.89 -23.06
C ALA A 756 -7.90 -82.89 -24.08
N ILE A 757 -7.91 -83.25 -25.37
CA ILE A 757 -8.49 -82.45 -26.45
C ILE A 757 -9.99 -82.27 -26.27
N ARG A 758 -10.71 -83.32 -25.85
CA ARG A 758 -12.16 -83.23 -25.64
C ARG A 758 -12.50 -82.25 -24.51
N LEU A 759 -11.80 -82.35 -23.38
CA LEU A 759 -12.04 -81.50 -22.21
C LEU A 759 -11.72 -80.03 -22.48
N GLU A 760 -10.71 -79.72 -23.29
CA GLU A 760 -10.44 -78.33 -23.70
C GLU A 760 -11.56 -77.76 -24.59
N ARG A 761 -12.12 -78.57 -25.49
CA ARG A 761 -13.27 -78.16 -26.30
C ARG A 761 -14.53 -77.97 -25.47
N GLU A 762 -14.77 -78.86 -24.50
CA GLU A 762 -15.90 -78.76 -23.58
C GLU A 762 -15.79 -77.49 -22.74
N SER A 763 -14.60 -77.17 -22.22
CA SER A 763 -14.36 -75.95 -21.43
C SER A 763 -14.75 -74.67 -22.19
N ARG A 764 -14.41 -74.58 -23.48
CA ARG A 764 -14.78 -73.44 -24.33
C ARG A 764 -16.28 -73.34 -24.62
N ALA A 765 -17.00 -74.46 -24.52
CA ALA A 765 -18.44 -74.53 -24.75
C ALA A 765 -19.25 -74.50 -23.44
N ALA A 766 -18.60 -74.35 -22.28
CA ALA A 766 -19.28 -74.42 -21.00
C ALA A 766 -20.13 -73.15 -20.77
N PRO A 767 -21.31 -73.28 -20.15
CA PRO A 767 -22.21 -72.15 -19.94
C PRO A 767 -21.71 -71.18 -18.87
N THR A 768 -21.03 -71.68 -17.83
CA THR A 768 -20.52 -70.86 -16.71
C THR A 768 -19.00 -70.93 -16.59
N LEU A 769 -18.40 -69.87 -16.07
CA LEU A 769 -16.95 -69.80 -15.87
C LEU A 769 -16.44 -70.88 -14.92
N ALA A 770 -17.16 -71.17 -13.83
CA ALA A 770 -16.79 -72.22 -12.89
C ALA A 770 -16.71 -73.61 -13.58
N THR A 771 -17.67 -73.92 -14.45
CA THR A 771 -17.66 -75.20 -15.20
C THR A 771 -16.57 -75.24 -16.26
N ALA A 772 -16.32 -74.12 -16.94
CA ALA A 772 -15.24 -74.01 -17.90
C ALA A 772 -13.86 -74.24 -17.24
N VAL A 773 -13.60 -73.63 -16.07
CA VAL A 773 -12.34 -73.74 -15.32
C VAL A 773 -12.06 -75.19 -14.92
N ASP A 774 -13.05 -75.87 -14.33
CA ASP A 774 -12.91 -77.28 -13.93
C ASP A 774 -12.61 -78.19 -15.14
N GLN A 775 -13.27 -77.95 -16.28
CA GLN A 775 -13.06 -78.74 -17.50
C GLN A 775 -11.64 -78.56 -18.08
N ILE A 776 -11.12 -77.34 -18.19
CA ILE A 776 -9.77 -77.12 -18.73
C ILE A 776 -8.70 -77.66 -17.78
N GLN A 777 -8.89 -77.54 -16.46
CA GLN A 777 -7.95 -78.09 -15.47
C GLN A 777 -7.83 -79.61 -15.56
N ARG A 778 -8.96 -80.30 -15.77
CA ARG A 778 -8.97 -81.75 -16.07
C ARG A 778 -8.30 -82.05 -17.41
N GLY A 779 -8.48 -81.18 -18.40
CA GLY A 779 -7.80 -81.24 -19.70
C GLY A 779 -6.27 -81.16 -19.58
N VAL A 780 -5.74 -80.20 -18.82
CA VAL A 780 -4.30 -80.07 -18.51
C VAL A 780 -3.77 -81.37 -17.89
N SER A 781 -4.47 -81.89 -16.89
CA SER A 781 -4.08 -83.12 -16.19
C SER A 781 -4.04 -84.34 -17.14
N ALA A 782 -4.98 -84.43 -18.08
CA ALA A 782 -5.00 -85.48 -19.09
C ALA A 782 -3.85 -85.33 -20.11
N ALA A 783 -3.53 -84.10 -20.52
CA ALA A 783 -2.39 -83.81 -21.41
C ALA A 783 -1.05 -84.21 -20.77
N VAL A 784 -0.80 -83.82 -19.52
CA VAL A 784 0.40 -84.22 -18.77
C VAL A 784 0.52 -85.74 -18.65
N ARG A 785 -0.60 -86.44 -18.41
CA ARG A 785 -0.62 -87.90 -18.35
C ARG A 785 -0.24 -88.52 -19.70
N ALA A 786 -0.75 -87.99 -20.81
CA ALA A 786 -0.39 -88.44 -22.14
C ALA A 786 1.10 -88.23 -22.43
N GLU A 787 1.65 -87.06 -22.08
CA GLU A 787 3.08 -86.76 -22.21
C GLU A 787 3.96 -87.82 -21.55
N GLN A 788 3.68 -88.14 -20.28
CA GLN A 788 4.46 -89.12 -19.50
C GLN A 788 4.42 -90.52 -20.11
N LEU A 789 3.25 -90.95 -20.62
CA LEU A 789 3.09 -92.25 -21.27
C LEU A 789 3.88 -92.31 -22.58
N TYR A 790 3.79 -91.29 -23.42
CA TYR A 790 4.62 -91.22 -24.63
C TYR A 790 6.11 -91.20 -24.31
N ALA A 791 6.56 -90.37 -23.37
CA ALA A 791 7.99 -90.27 -23.03
C ALA A 791 8.57 -91.57 -22.45
N ARG A 792 7.72 -92.41 -21.85
CA ARG A 792 8.10 -93.77 -21.42
C ARG A 792 8.28 -94.69 -22.64
N ILE A 793 7.35 -94.65 -23.59
CA ILE A 793 7.40 -95.46 -24.82
C ILE A 793 8.62 -95.06 -25.66
N GLU A 794 8.89 -93.76 -25.84
CA GLU A 794 10.06 -93.25 -26.57
C GLU A 794 11.37 -93.82 -26.02
N ARG A 795 11.55 -93.82 -24.69
CA ARG A 795 12.75 -94.37 -24.03
C ARG A 795 12.87 -95.88 -24.19
N GLN A 796 11.75 -96.60 -24.10
CA GLN A 796 11.74 -98.04 -24.33
C GLN A 796 12.13 -98.38 -25.77
N MET A 797 11.60 -97.62 -26.75
CA MET A 797 11.94 -97.75 -28.17
C MET A 797 13.43 -97.51 -28.43
N ASP A 798 13.96 -96.36 -28.01
CA ASP A 798 15.36 -96.00 -28.30
C ASP A 798 16.34 -97.02 -27.69
N THR A 799 16.08 -97.48 -26.46
CA THR A 799 16.95 -98.47 -25.78
C THR A 799 16.94 -99.83 -26.48
N ALA A 800 15.76 -100.32 -26.86
CA ALA A 800 15.62 -101.62 -27.51
C ALA A 800 16.13 -101.60 -28.96
N LEU A 801 15.82 -100.55 -29.72
CA LEU A 801 16.29 -100.42 -31.11
C LEU A 801 17.81 -100.32 -31.20
N ARG A 802 18.46 -99.53 -30.33
CA ARG A 802 19.94 -99.47 -30.28
C ARG A 802 20.56 -100.84 -30.05
N ARG A 803 19.96 -101.65 -29.17
CA ARG A 803 20.44 -102.99 -28.88
C ARG A 803 20.31 -103.94 -30.07
N LEU A 804 19.22 -103.86 -30.83
CA LEU A 804 19.06 -104.65 -32.06
C LEU A 804 20.04 -104.20 -33.15
N ASP A 805 20.22 -102.89 -33.33
CA ASP A 805 21.16 -102.34 -34.31
C ASP A 805 22.60 -102.76 -34.02
N GLU A 806 23.00 -102.80 -32.74
CA GLU A 806 24.35 -103.23 -32.33
C GLU A 806 24.58 -104.72 -32.63
N GLU A 807 23.61 -105.58 -32.29
CA GLU A 807 23.68 -107.02 -32.55
C GLU A 807 23.63 -107.32 -34.07
N SER A 808 22.82 -106.59 -34.85
CA SER A 808 22.78 -106.73 -36.32
C SER A 808 24.06 -106.26 -37.00
N ARG A 809 24.67 -105.15 -36.54
CA ARG A 809 25.98 -104.72 -37.06
C ARG A 809 27.07 -105.74 -36.75
N SER A 810 27.08 -106.29 -35.53
CA SER A 810 28.00 -107.37 -35.17
C SER A 810 27.81 -108.56 -36.11
N MET A 811 26.56 -108.97 -36.33
CA MET A 811 26.22 -110.09 -37.20
C MET A 811 26.60 -109.83 -38.68
N THR A 812 26.36 -108.63 -39.19
CA THR A 812 26.73 -108.23 -40.55
C THR A 812 28.25 -108.20 -40.73
N ALA A 813 29.00 -107.79 -39.69
CA ALA A 813 30.45 -107.85 -39.70
C ALA A 813 30.97 -109.31 -39.71
N ASP A 814 30.30 -110.21 -39.00
CA ASP A 814 30.59 -111.65 -39.02
C ASP A 814 30.33 -112.25 -40.42
N LEU A 815 29.19 -111.93 -41.05
CA LEU A 815 28.91 -112.27 -42.46
C LEU A 815 29.96 -111.71 -43.41
N GLY A 816 30.35 -110.45 -43.23
CA GLY A 816 31.37 -109.81 -44.06
C GLY A 816 32.75 -110.47 -43.93
N ARG A 817 33.09 -111.01 -42.74
CA ARG A 817 34.31 -111.80 -42.54
C ARG A 817 34.21 -113.18 -43.21
N ALA A 818 33.08 -113.86 -43.04
CA ALA A 818 32.83 -115.16 -43.67
C ALA A 818 32.84 -115.08 -45.21
N ARG A 819 32.23 -114.04 -45.80
CA ARG A 819 32.29 -113.78 -47.25
C ARG A 819 33.71 -113.49 -47.76
N ARG A 820 34.53 -112.74 -47.01
CA ARG A 820 35.96 -112.56 -47.36
C ARG A 820 36.73 -113.88 -47.34
N GLN A 821 36.41 -114.77 -46.39
CA GLN A 821 37.00 -116.12 -46.38
C GLN A 821 36.57 -116.92 -47.61
N VAL A 822 35.31 -116.82 -48.05
CA VAL A 822 34.84 -117.41 -49.32
C VAL A 822 35.62 -116.84 -50.51
N ASP A 823 35.82 -115.53 -50.58
CA ASP A 823 36.57 -114.89 -51.67
C ASP A 823 38.07 -115.29 -51.66
N GLU A 824 38.69 -115.37 -50.48
CA GLU A 824 40.07 -115.88 -50.34
C GLU A 824 40.17 -117.35 -50.77
N LEU A 825 39.19 -118.20 -50.43
CA LEU A 825 39.15 -119.61 -50.86
C LEU A 825 38.94 -119.73 -52.38
N ARG A 826 38.17 -118.82 -52.98
CA ARG A 826 37.99 -118.70 -54.44
C ARG A 826 39.29 -118.31 -55.14
N GLU A 827 40.02 -117.33 -54.63
CA GLU A 827 41.34 -116.94 -55.13
C GLU A 827 42.37 -118.07 -55.01
N ARG A 828 42.29 -118.89 -53.96
CA ARG A 828 43.14 -120.07 -53.74
C ARG A 828 42.73 -121.30 -54.56
N GLY A 829 41.61 -121.26 -55.27
CA GLY A 829 41.14 -122.32 -56.17
C GLY A 829 40.64 -123.60 -55.49
N LEU A 830 40.27 -123.55 -54.20
CA LEU A 830 39.78 -124.69 -53.41
C LEU A 830 38.23 -124.77 -53.47
N SER A 831 37.68 -125.52 -54.44
CA SER A 831 36.23 -125.47 -54.72
C SER A 831 35.30 -126.09 -53.67
N ALA A 832 35.74 -127.09 -52.90
CA ALA A 832 34.88 -127.79 -51.94
C ALA A 832 34.64 -126.96 -50.67
N GLU A 833 35.70 -126.41 -50.08
CA GLU A 833 35.63 -125.56 -48.87
C GLU A 833 34.90 -124.24 -49.13
N MET A 834 34.95 -123.73 -50.37
CA MET A 834 34.19 -122.56 -50.79
C MET A 834 32.67 -122.81 -50.73
N ALA A 835 32.20 -123.97 -51.19
CA ALA A 835 30.77 -124.27 -51.25
C ALA A 835 30.13 -124.39 -49.85
N GLU A 836 30.84 -124.97 -48.88
CA GLU A 836 30.36 -125.09 -47.50
C GLU A 836 30.29 -123.73 -46.79
N ALA A 837 31.30 -122.88 -46.98
CA ALA A 837 31.30 -121.52 -46.44
C ALA A 837 30.24 -120.61 -47.11
N GLU A 838 29.99 -120.79 -48.41
CA GLU A 838 28.89 -120.11 -49.13
C GLU A 838 27.52 -120.55 -48.60
N GLU A 839 27.31 -121.84 -48.30
CA GLU A 839 26.05 -122.34 -47.74
C GLU A 839 25.78 -121.80 -46.32
N LEU A 840 26.81 -121.76 -45.46
CA LEU A 840 26.70 -121.15 -44.13
C LEU A 840 26.41 -119.65 -44.18
N CYS A 841 27.07 -118.91 -45.09
CA CYS A 841 26.75 -117.50 -45.32
C CYS A 841 25.31 -117.31 -45.80
N ALA A 842 24.86 -118.10 -46.77
CA ALA A 842 23.50 -118.03 -47.30
C ALA A 842 22.45 -118.34 -46.23
N ARG A 843 22.69 -119.33 -45.37
CA ARG A 843 21.77 -119.68 -44.27
C ARG A 843 21.71 -118.60 -43.19
N ALA A 844 22.85 -118.03 -42.83
CA ALA A 844 22.91 -116.95 -41.85
C ALA A 844 22.29 -115.65 -42.39
N GLU A 845 22.42 -115.37 -43.68
CA GLU A 845 21.70 -114.28 -44.35
C GLU A 845 20.19 -114.50 -44.31
N GLN A 846 19.72 -115.72 -44.56
CA GLN A 846 18.31 -116.05 -44.48
C GLN A 846 17.76 -115.86 -43.04
N ILE A 847 18.52 -116.22 -42.01
CA ILE A 847 18.10 -116.00 -40.61
C ILE A 847 18.16 -114.50 -40.26
N LEU A 848 19.12 -113.74 -40.79
CA LEU A 848 19.18 -112.29 -40.60
C LEU A 848 17.97 -111.60 -41.27
N GLU A 849 17.56 -112.03 -42.46
CA GLU A 849 16.31 -111.57 -43.08
C GLU A 849 15.08 -111.92 -42.22
N MET A 850 15.07 -113.09 -41.58
CA MET A 850 14.01 -113.44 -40.61
C MET A 850 14.03 -112.53 -39.38
N ALA A 851 15.22 -112.15 -38.89
CA ALA A 851 15.34 -111.19 -37.81
C ALA A 851 14.76 -109.83 -38.20
N GLU A 852 15.14 -109.29 -39.36
CA GLU A 852 14.65 -108.01 -39.88
C GLU A 852 13.13 -108.03 -40.15
N ALA A 853 12.59 -109.22 -40.48
CA ALA A 853 11.16 -109.42 -40.67
C ALA A 853 10.37 -109.54 -39.35
N ALA A 854 11.02 -109.69 -38.19
CA ALA A 854 10.37 -109.93 -36.91
C ALA A 854 9.50 -108.75 -36.46
N THR A 855 8.34 -109.08 -35.87
CA THR A 855 7.34 -108.10 -35.41
C THR A 855 7.44 -107.78 -33.92
N SER A 856 8.35 -108.45 -33.20
CA SER A 856 8.63 -108.22 -31.78
C SER A 856 10.13 -108.07 -31.55
N PHE A 857 10.51 -107.29 -30.52
CA PHE A 857 11.91 -107.08 -30.15
C PHE A 857 12.60 -108.40 -29.71
N GLU A 858 11.90 -109.24 -28.97
CA GLU A 858 12.47 -110.51 -28.46
C GLU A 858 12.75 -111.48 -29.60
N ASP A 859 11.85 -111.57 -30.59
CA ASP A 859 12.02 -112.44 -31.75
C ASP A 859 13.15 -111.94 -32.67
N ALA A 860 13.24 -110.64 -32.93
CA ALA A 860 14.32 -110.04 -33.73
C ALA A 860 15.70 -110.33 -33.13
N LEU A 861 15.83 -110.15 -31.80
CA LEU A 861 17.08 -110.40 -31.09
C LEU A 861 17.43 -111.90 -31.08
N TRP A 862 16.43 -112.78 -30.96
CA TRP A 862 16.63 -114.22 -31.00
C TRP A 862 17.19 -114.67 -32.35
N HIS A 863 16.58 -114.24 -33.45
CA HIS A 863 17.04 -114.58 -34.80
C HIS A 863 18.44 -114.03 -35.10
N LEU A 864 18.77 -112.80 -34.70
CA LEU A 864 20.13 -112.26 -34.87
C LEU A 864 21.21 -113.12 -34.18
N ARG A 865 20.90 -113.62 -32.98
CA ARG A 865 21.81 -114.48 -32.22
C ARG A 865 21.91 -115.88 -32.80
N ASP A 866 20.81 -116.41 -33.34
CA ASP A 866 20.79 -117.70 -34.02
C ASP A 866 21.62 -117.65 -35.32
N ALA A 867 21.49 -116.55 -36.09
CA ALA A 867 22.29 -116.31 -37.28
C ALA A 867 23.80 -116.25 -36.96
N SER A 868 24.19 -115.58 -35.86
CA SER A 868 25.59 -115.52 -35.42
C SER A 868 26.12 -116.90 -35.02
N ARG A 869 25.31 -117.71 -34.34
CA ARG A 869 25.67 -119.10 -34.01
C ARG A 869 25.83 -119.98 -35.25
N THR A 870 25.06 -119.75 -36.31
CA THR A 870 25.21 -120.52 -37.56
C THR A 870 26.52 -120.22 -38.31
N LEU A 871 27.09 -119.02 -38.20
CA LEU A 871 28.38 -118.68 -38.84
C LEU A 871 29.60 -119.10 -38.03
N ASN A 872 29.47 -119.13 -36.70
CA ASN A 872 30.54 -119.53 -35.79
C ASN A 872 30.09 -120.75 -34.96
N PRO A 873 30.01 -121.96 -35.55
CA PRO A 873 29.77 -123.18 -34.79
C PRO A 873 31.02 -123.47 -33.95
N SER A 874 30.95 -123.16 -32.66
CA SER A 874 31.91 -123.65 -31.66
C SER A 874 31.32 -124.85 -30.94
#